data_AF-A0A545UMJ8-F1
#
_entry.id   AF-A0A545UMJ8-F1
#
_cell.length_a   1.000
_cell.length_b   1.000
_cell.length_c   1.000
_cell.angle_alpha   90.00
_cell.angle_beta   90.00
_cell.angle_gamma   90.00
#
_symmetry.space_group_name_H-M   'P 1'
#
loop_
_entity.id
_entity.type
_entity.pdbx_description
1 polymer ?
#
loop_
_entity_poly.entity_id
_entity_poly.type
_entity_poly.pdbx_seq_one_letter_code
_entity_poly.pdbx_strand_id
1 'polypeptide(L)'
;MASFRSVASVASMLAVLPAAMAGFGPGAGDNIAVYWGQNSYNQGSGPYAQQRLAYYCENTDIDIIPVAFMNGITPPITNFANAGDNCTAFPDNKNVLDCPQIEEDIKLCQSKYGKTIILSLGGATYSQGGWSSTSAAANAAQSVWDMFGPVQSGKTVDRPFRTAVVDGFDFDFESSASNLPAFGAKLRSLMDGAGGKKFYLTAAPQCVFPDAAVGAALDAVSFDFVMIQFYNNWCGVSNFQPGSSTQNAFNFDVWDKWAKGSKNPNVKLLLGIPAAAGAGGGYTNGAKLKAAINYSQQFSNFGGVMMWDMSQLYSNNGFLKEVVADMAGGPSPTTSAPPTTTPPTTTTPPGTSTPPSTTTPPPNGGLDQYDQCGGQGWTGPTTSRSAVKMPPALSASSAPFSAAQLLSKLEQELQQPQHPALVGRNLQHPNHTQQVTLGVIAAYVVVIAILWNVPYIKNILWPFKMLVIAFHEFGHAITAVCTGGRVKSISLDPNEGGVTKMVGGISAITLPAGYLGSSIIGALLTFCGFNIVASKVASIVLGVCFLLTLWWGKRDWLTIMTVLLAVGLLIACWFIKHAEALRFVVLFIGVMSSLYSVWDICDDLILRKVNSSDASVFAKRYGGSSQCWGVIWSIISVLIMAVGIIAGLAAFSQSFAQQQEDSKHFIPT
;
A
#
# COMPACT_ATOMS: atom_id res chain seq x y z
N MET A 1 -10.31 -50.69 -67.06
CA MET A 1 -11.49 -50.02 -66.45
C MET A 1 -11.69 -50.60 -65.07
N ALA A 2 -11.92 -49.78 -64.05
CA ALA A 2 -11.94 -50.22 -62.65
C ALA A 2 -13.25 -50.93 -62.28
N SER A 3 -13.16 -51.90 -61.37
CA SER A 3 -14.30 -52.69 -60.88
C SER A 3 -14.86 -52.07 -59.60
N PHE A 4 -16.17 -51.81 -59.56
CA PHE A 4 -16.88 -51.33 -58.38
C PHE A 4 -17.15 -52.49 -57.41
N ARG A 5 -16.65 -52.40 -56.17
CA ARG A 5 -17.17 -53.18 -55.03
C ARG A 5 -17.16 -52.38 -53.73
N SER A 6 -18.27 -52.52 -53.01
CA SER A 6 -18.42 -52.36 -51.55
C SER A 6 -18.13 -50.98 -50.93
N VAL A 7 -19.20 -50.22 -50.69
CA VAL A 7 -19.27 -49.29 -49.54
C VAL A 7 -20.15 -49.96 -48.47
N ALA A 8 -19.52 -50.51 -47.44
CA ALA A 8 -20.20 -50.94 -46.22
C ALA A 8 -20.03 -49.83 -45.17
N SER A 9 -21.13 -49.19 -44.77
CA SER A 9 -21.12 -48.08 -43.83
C SER A 9 -20.77 -48.54 -42.42
N VAL A 10 -19.50 -48.36 -42.02
CA VAL A 10 -19.12 -48.46 -40.60
C VAL A 10 -19.55 -47.17 -39.90
N ALA A 11 -20.66 -47.24 -39.18
CA ALA A 11 -21.07 -46.19 -38.25
C ALA A 11 -20.15 -46.21 -37.02
N SER A 12 -18.98 -45.55 -37.12
CA SER A 12 -18.15 -45.28 -35.96
C SER A 12 -18.89 -44.31 -35.04
N MET A 13 -19.39 -44.82 -33.90
CA MET A 13 -19.80 -43.98 -32.79
C MET A 13 -18.63 -43.08 -32.41
N LEU A 14 -18.77 -41.76 -32.59
CA LEU A 14 -17.96 -40.83 -31.82
C LEU A 14 -18.34 -41.04 -30.35
N ALA A 15 -17.46 -41.74 -29.62
CA ALA A 15 -17.43 -41.62 -28.17
C ALA A 15 -17.05 -40.17 -27.86
N VAL A 16 -18.07 -39.35 -27.62
CA VAL A 16 -17.90 -38.02 -27.04
C VAL A 16 -17.37 -38.25 -25.64
N LEU A 17 -16.05 -38.26 -25.51
CA LEU A 17 -15.38 -37.99 -24.24
C LEU A 17 -16.01 -36.69 -23.72
N PRO A 18 -16.53 -36.67 -22.48
CA PRO A 18 -17.04 -35.44 -21.92
C PRO A 18 -15.86 -34.48 -21.85
N ALA A 19 -15.88 -33.46 -22.73
CA ALA A 19 -15.05 -32.29 -22.53
C ALA A 19 -15.42 -31.77 -21.14
N ALA A 20 -14.46 -31.78 -20.21
CA ALA A 20 -14.67 -31.23 -18.88
C ALA A 20 -15.25 -29.82 -19.06
N MET A 21 -16.47 -29.62 -18.60
CA MET A 21 -17.16 -28.36 -18.81
C MET A 21 -16.43 -27.31 -17.99
N ALA A 22 -15.66 -26.47 -18.68
CA ALA A 22 -15.02 -25.31 -18.09
C ALA A 22 -16.11 -24.30 -17.72
N GLY A 23 -16.04 -23.75 -16.51
CA GLY A 23 -16.99 -22.75 -16.04
C GLY A 23 -16.92 -21.47 -16.87
N PHE A 24 -15.72 -21.09 -17.34
CA PHE A 24 -15.58 -19.96 -18.25
C PHE A 24 -16.29 -20.21 -19.59
N GLY A 25 -17.38 -19.48 -19.80
CA GLY A 25 -18.08 -19.34 -21.07
C GLY A 25 -17.45 -18.23 -21.93
N PRO A 26 -16.67 -18.53 -22.98
CA PRO A 26 -16.04 -17.50 -23.82
C PRO A 26 -17.03 -16.70 -24.66
N GLY A 27 -18.23 -17.22 -24.90
CA GLY A 27 -19.36 -16.49 -25.52
C GLY A 27 -20.28 -15.80 -24.50
N ALA A 28 -20.06 -16.04 -23.21
CA ALA A 28 -20.92 -15.56 -22.12
C ALA A 28 -20.53 -14.14 -21.68
N GLY A 29 -21.45 -13.45 -21.01
CA GLY A 29 -21.31 -12.05 -20.57
C GLY A 29 -21.48 -11.87 -19.06
N ASP A 30 -21.54 -12.99 -18.35
CA ASP A 30 -22.01 -13.16 -16.98
C ASP A 30 -21.07 -14.04 -16.15
N ASN A 31 -19.85 -14.31 -16.65
CA ASN A 31 -18.85 -15.10 -15.94
C ASN A 31 -18.45 -14.41 -14.62
N ILE A 32 -18.43 -15.15 -13.52
CA ILE A 32 -17.89 -14.69 -12.23
C ILE A 32 -16.56 -15.38 -11.95
N ALA A 33 -15.50 -14.56 -11.83
CA ALA A 33 -14.21 -14.98 -11.30
C ALA A 33 -14.03 -14.49 -9.86
N VAL A 34 -13.58 -15.35 -8.94
CA VAL A 34 -13.25 -14.93 -7.57
C VAL A 34 -11.94 -15.56 -7.12
N TYR A 35 -10.97 -14.73 -6.73
CA TYR A 35 -9.67 -15.20 -6.27
C TYR A 35 -9.79 -15.98 -4.96
N TRP A 36 -9.03 -17.07 -4.82
CA TRP A 36 -8.94 -17.88 -3.60
C TRP A 36 -7.49 -18.18 -3.27
N GLY A 37 -7.13 -18.11 -1.99
CA GLY A 37 -5.84 -18.60 -1.48
C GLY A 37 -5.15 -17.64 -0.53
N GLN A 38 -5.39 -16.32 -0.60
CA GLN A 38 -4.69 -15.35 0.26
C GLN A 38 -5.39 -15.03 1.59
N ASN A 39 -6.61 -15.51 1.84
CA ASN A 39 -7.40 -15.23 3.05
C ASN A 39 -7.41 -13.72 3.39
N SER A 40 -7.69 -12.83 2.43
CA SER A 40 -7.53 -11.38 2.62
C SER A 40 -8.46 -10.77 3.70
N TYR A 41 -9.54 -11.45 4.10
CA TYR A 41 -10.36 -11.09 5.28
C TYR A 41 -9.62 -11.39 6.61
N ASN A 42 -8.62 -12.27 6.57
CA ASN A 42 -7.67 -12.57 7.64
C ASN A 42 -8.31 -13.02 8.98
N GLN A 43 -9.45 -13.71 8.91
CA GLN A 43 -9.96 -14.47 10.05
C GLN A 43 -9.19 -15.79 10.15
N GLY A 44 -8.62 -16.08 11.34
CA GLY A 44 -7.82 -17.29 11.57
C GLY A 44 -8.63 -18.57 11.82
N SER A 45 -9.86 -18.44 12.34
CA SER A 45 -10.77 -19.57 12.56
C SER A 45 -12.23 -19.09 12.64
N GLY A 46 -13.17 -19.99 12.38
CA GLY A 46 -14.60 -19.68 12.33
C GLY A 46 -15.16 -19.61 10.89
N PRO A 47 -16.41 -19.13 10.71
CA PRO A 47 -17.14 -19.25 9.45
C PRO A 47 -16.63 -18.36 8.31
N TYR A 48 -15.85 -17.31 8.62
CA TYR A 48 -15.27 -16.39 7.63
C TYR A 48 -13.76 -16.54 7.47
N ALA A 49 -13.14 -17.50 8.16
CA ALA A 49 -11.80 -17.95 7.78
C ALA A 49 -11.87 -18.55 6.37
N GLN A 50 -10.85 -18.33 5.53
CA GLN A 50 -10.79 -18.95 4.22
C GLN A 50 -10.90 -20.47 4.34
N GLN A 51 -11.95 -21.04 3.75
CA GLN A 51 -12.23 -22.47 3.74
C GLN A 51 -11.41 -23.18 2.65
N ARG A 52 -11.45 -24.51 2.63
CA ARG A 52 -10.90 -25.32 1.52
C ARG A 52 -11.53 -24.92 0.17
N LEU A 53 -10.78 -25.00 -0.91
CA LEU A 53 -11.22 -24.57 -2.25
C LEU A 53 -12.56 -25.22 -2.67
N ALA A 54 -12.76 -26.51 -2.38
CA ALA A 54 -13.98 -27.22 -2.75
C ALA A 54 -15.27 -26.70 -2.07
N TYR A 55 -15.17 -26.03 -0.92
CA TYR A 55 -16.32 -25.39 -0.27
C TYR A 55 -16.89 -24.26 -1.15
N TYR A 56 -16.01 -23.49 -1.79
CA TYR A 56 -16.40 -22.40 -2.68
C TYR A 56 -16.89 -22.90 -4.03
N CYS A 57 -16.35 -24.02 -4.52
CA CYS A 57 -16.74 -24.62 -5.80
C CYS A 57 -18.18 -25.17 -5.83
N GLU A 58 -18.80 -25.44 -4.68
CA GLU A 58 -20.23 -25.84 -4.62
C GLU A 58 -21.17 -24.68 -5.00
N ASN A 59 -20.72 -23.43 -4.91
CA ASN A 59 -21.50 -22.28 -5.31
C ASN A 59 -21.67 -22.25 -6.84
N THR A 60 -22.92 -22.30 -7.31
CA THR A 60 -23.25 -22.29 -8.74
C THR A 60 -22.92 -20.97 -9.41
N ASP A 61 -22.93 -19.87 -8.66
CA ASP A 61 -22.81 -18.50 -9.19
C ASP A 61 -21.35 -18.07 -9.46
N ILE A 62 -20.36 -18.94 -9.20
CA ILE A 62 -18.93 -18.64 -9.41
C ILE A 62 -18.36 -19.61 -10.43
N ASP A 63 -17.84 -19.14 -11.56
CA ASP A 63 -17.40 -19.98 -12.68
C ASP A 63 -15.90 -20.27 -12.67
N ILE A 64 -15.12 -19.26 -12.27
CA ILE A 64 -13.66 -19.23 -12.38
C ILE A 64 -13.07 -18.96 -11.01
N ILE A 65 -12.05 -19.74 -10.62
CA ILE A 65 -11.33 -19.53 -9.37
C ILE A 65 -9.82 -19.48 -9.67
N PRO A 66 -9.23 -18.27 -9.72
CA PRO A 66 -7.79 -18.09 -9.69
C PRO A 66 -7.24 -18.47 -8.30
N VAL A 67 -6.33 -19.45 -8.27
CA VAL A 67 -5.66 -19.94 -7.07
C VAL A 67 -4.40 -19.09 -6.81
N ALA A 68 -4.43 -18.34 -5.73
CA ALA A 68 -3.49 -17.27 -5.38
C ALA A 68 -2.59 -17.68 -4.20
N PHE A 69 -1.28 -17.85 -4.35
CA PHE A 69 -0.45 -17.60 -5.54
C PHE A 69 0.76 -18.54 -5.63
N MET A 70 1.30 -18.65 -6.84
CA MET A 70 2.74 -18.85 -7.04
C MET A 70 3.43 -17.47 -7.07
N ASN A 71 3.80 -16.96 -5.89
CA ASN A 71 4.36 -15.60 -5.71
C ASN A 71 5.89 -15.51 -5.91
N GLY A 72 6.52 -16.60 -6.36
CA GLY A 72 7.87 -16.60 -6.90
C GLY A 72 8.00 -17.68 -7.97
N ILE A 73 8.73 -17.39 -9.04
CA ILE A 73 8.87 -18.28 -10.21
C ILE A 73 10.30 -18.83 -10.34
N THR A 74 11.32 -18.03 -10.04
CA THR A 74 12.73 -18.43 -10.18
C THR A 74 13.58 -17.79 -9.06
N PRO A 75 13.79 -18.49 -7.93
CA PRO A 75 13.27 -19.82 -7.57
C PRO A 75 11.75 -19.84 -7.35
N PRO A 76 11.09 -21.01 -7.48
CA PRO A 76 9.65 -21.12 -7.25
C PRO A 76 9.29 -20.94 -5.77
N ILE A 77 8.17 -20.26 -5.51
CA ILE A 77 7.57 -20.01 -4.19
C ILE A 77 6.05 -20.12 -4.35
N THR A 78 5.39 -20.83 -3.44
CA THR A 78 3.93 -20.94 -3.37
C THR A 78 3.43 -20.50 -2.00
N ASN A 79 2.36 -19.71 -1.96
CA ASN A 79 1.70 -19.31 -0.72
C ASN A 79 0.18 -19.35 -0.90
N PHE A 80 -0.51 -20.09 -0.04
CA PHE A 80 -1.98 -20.20 -0.01
C PHE A 80 -2.53 -19.88 1.39
N ALA A 81 -1.91 -18.92 2.08
CA ALA A 81 -2.23 -18.52 3.45
C ALA A 81 -2.51 -19.72 4.37
N ASN A 82 -3.65 -19.73 5.07
CA ASN A 82 -4.07 -20.80 5.98
C ASN A 82 -4.37 -22.14 5.28
N ALA A 83 -4.65 -22.16 3.97
CA ALA A 83 -4.76 -23.43 3.23
C ALA A 83 -3.38 -24.11 3.09
N GLY A 84 -2.29 -23.33 3.21
CA GLY A 84 -0.91 -23.81 3.31
C GLY A 84 -0.63 -24.60 4.59
N ASP A 85 -1.40 -24.40 5.67
CA ASP A 85 -1.22 -25.13 6.94
C ASP A 85 -1.54 -26.64 6.80
N ASN A 86 -2.31 -27.01 5.78
CA ASN A 86 -2.61 -28.40 5.40
C ASN A 86 -1.61 -28.99 4.37
N CYS A 87 -0.52 -28.28 4.09
CA CYS A 87 0.51 -28.69 3.13
C CYS A 87 1.84 -29.00 3.81
N THR A 88 2.71 -29.76 3.14
CA THR A 88 4.08 -30.06 3.60
C THR A 88 5.12 -29.51 2.63
N ALA A 89 6.15 -28.83 3.12
CA ALA A 89 7.19 -28.26 2.25
C ALA A 89 8.02 -29.35 1.54
N PHE A 90 8.37 -29.14 0.27
CA PHE A 90 9.24 -30.07 -0.47
C PHE A 90 10.67 -30.08 0.11
N PRO A 91 11.39 -31.24 0.06
CA PRO A 91 12.72 -31.37 0.65
C PRO A 91 13.75 -30.40 0.05
N ASP A 92 13.76 -30.27 -1.28
CA ASP A 92 14.78 -29.53 -2.03
C ASP A 92 14.49 -28.01 -2.08
N ASN A 93 13.21 -27.60 -2.01
CA ASN A 93 12.81 -26.20 -1.89
C ASN A 93 11.66 -26.02 -0.89
N LYS A 94 12.01 -25.59 0.33
CA LYS A 94 11.07 -25.36 1.43
C LYS A 94 10.02 -24.26 1.18
N ASN A 95 10.17 -23.47 0.11
CA ASN A 95 9.22 -22.42 -0.27
C ASN A 95 8.13 -22.92 -1.22
N VAL A 96 8.20 -24.19 -1.64
CA VAL A 96 7.19 -24.87 -2.45
C VAL A 96 6.51 -25.91 -1.57
N LEU A 97 5.18 -25.98 -1.64
CA LEU A 97 4.34 -26.80 -0.75
C LEU A 97 3.69 -27.95 -1.51
N ASP A 98 3.79 -29.18 -1.01
CA ASP A 98 2.97 -30.33 -1.41
C ASP A 98 1.61 -30.25 -0.69
N CYS A 99 0.54 -30.00 -1.45
CA CYS A 99 -0.78 -29.63 -0.97
C CYS A 99 -1.85 -30.66 -1.39
N PRO A 100 -1.94 -31.84 -0.72
CA PRO A 100 -2.87 -32.91 -1.09
C PRO A 100 -4.35 -32.50 -1.03
N GLN A 101 -4.73 -31.64 -0.09
CA GLN A 101 -6.11 -31.14 0.00
C GLN A 101 -6.47 -30.23 -1.18
N ILE A 102 -5.51 -29.44 -1.67
CA ILE A 102 -5.71 -28.58 -2.85
C ILE A 102 -5.74 -29.43 -4.14
N GLU A 103 -4.95 -30.51 -4.22
CA GLU A 103 -5.08 -31.51 -5.30
C GLU A 103 -6.49 -32.11 -5.37
N GLU A 104 -7.01 -32.58 -4.23
CA GLU A 104 -8.36 -33.16 -4.12
C GLU A 104 -9.42 -32.14 -4.55
N ASP A 105 -9.30 -30.91 -4.07
CA ASP A 105 -10.26 -29.84 -4.35
C ASP A 105 -10.24 -29.43 -5.82
N ILE A 106 -9.07 -29.20 -6.44
CA ILE A 106 -8.99 -28.85 -7.88
C ILE A 106 -9.74 -29.89 -8.73
N LYS A 107 -9.49 -31.18 -8.47
CA LYS A 107 -10.15 -32.29 -9.17
C LYS A 107 -11.66 -32.29 -8.94
N LEU A 108 -12.11 -32.05 -7.72
CA LEU A 108 -13.54 -32.01 -7.37
C LEU A 108 -14.25 -30.81 -8.02
N CYS A 109 -13.63 -29.63 -7.97
CA CYS A 109 -14.11 -28.40 -8.62
C CYS A 109 -14.29 -28.57 -10.13
N GLN A 110 -13.29 -29.15 -10.80
CA GLN A 110 -13.33 -29.40 -12.25
C GLN A 110 -14.36 -30.49 -12.62
N SER A 111 -14.36 -31.63 -11.92
CA SER A 111 -15.13 -32.82 -12.34
C SER A 111 -16.57 -32.87 -11.86
N LYS A 112 -16.87 -32.36 -10.65
CA LYS A 112 -18.24 -32.36 -10.08
C LYS A 112 -18.95 -31.04 -10.32
N TYR A 113 -18.23 -29.92 -10.19
CA TYR A 113 -18.83 -28.57 -10.18
C TYR A 113 -18.57 -27.76 -11.46
N GLY A 114 -17.81 -28.30 -12.41
CA GLY A 114 -17.55 -27.65 -13.71
C GLY A 114 -16.82 -26.32 -13.60
N LYS A 115 -15.98 -26.11 -12.59
CA LYS A 115 -15.27 -24.84 -12.38
C LYS A 115 -13.97 -24.77 -13.18
N THR A 116 -13.66 -23.59 -13.71
CA THR A 116 -12.36 -23.29 -14.31
C THR A 116 -11.38 -22.88 -13.21
N ILE A 117 -10.37 -23.72 -12.94
CA ILE A 117 -9.38 -23.48 -11.88
C ILE A 117 -8.03 -23.14 -12.51
N ILE A 118 -7.60 -21.88 -12.38
CA ILE A 118 -6.34 -21.38 -12.94
C ILE A 118 -5.35 -21.05 -11.82
N LEU A 119 -4.05 -21.26 -12.03
CA LEU A 119 -3.03 -20.85 -11.06
C LEU A 119 -2.64 -19.39 -11.34
N SER A 120 -2.75 -18.51 -10.34
CA SER A 120 -2.28 -17.15 -10.46
C SER A 120 -0.80 -17.01 -10.06
N LEU A 121 -0.06 -16.30 -10.91
CA LEU A 121 1.38 -16.09 -10.88
C LEU A 121 1.64 -14.62 -10.55
N GLY A 122 2.36 -14.34 -9.47
CA GLY A 122 2.65 -12.98 -9.02
C GLY A 122 2.00 -12.62 -7.68
N GLY A 123 1.03 -11.71 -7.71
CA GLY A 123 0.46 -10.98 -6.58
C GLY A 123 1.41 -9.93 -5.99
N ALA A 124 0.87 -9.06 -5.13
CA ALA A 124 1.55 -7.93 -4.48
C ALA A 124 2.86 -8.27 -3.74
N THR A 125 3.11 -9.54 -3.43
CA THR A 125 4.34 -10.00 -2.75
C THR A 125 5.45 -10.46 -3.71
N TYR A 126 5.16 -10.55 -5.01
CA TYR A 126 6.16 -10.88 -6.03
C TYR A 126 7.24 -9.80 -6.13
N SER A 127 8.50 -10.22 -6.05
CA SER A 127 9.65 -9.30 -5.94
C SER A 127 10.88 -9.70 -6.77
N GLN A 128 10.76 -10.73 -7.62
CA GLN A 128 11.90 -11.28 -8.37
C GLN A 128 12.27 -10.49 -9.64
N GLY A 129 11.37 -9.64 -10.17
CA GLY A 129 11.67 -8.72 -11.28
C GLY A 129 11.86 -9.37 -12.66
N GLY A 130 11.44 -10.63 -12.83
CA GLY A 130 11.54 -11.40 -14.08
C GLY A 130 12.89 -12.06 -14.31
N TRP A 131 13.31 -12.17 -15.57
CA TRP A 131 14.45 -12.98 -16.01
C TRP A 131 15.47 -12.18 -16.81
N SER A 132 16.72 -12.67 -16.82
CA SER A 132 17.86 -12.02 -17.50
C SER A 132 17.83 -12.11 -19.04
N SER A 133 17.02 -13.02 -19.60
CA SER A 133 16.90 -13.22 -21.04
C SER A 133 15.56 -13.86 -21.40
N THR A 134 15.18 -13.77 -22.68
CA THR A 134 14.01 -14.46 -23.24
C THR A 134 14.10 -15.97 -23.09
N SER A 135 15.30 -16.55 -23.23
CA SER A 135 15.54 -17.99 -23.01
C SER A 135 15.37 -18.39 -21.54
N ALA A 136 15.83 -17.57 -20.59
CA ALA A 136 15.62 -17.82 -19.17
C ALA A 136 14.12 -17.73 -18.79
N ALA A 137 13.40 -16.76 -19.36
CA ALA A 137 11.95 -16.63 -19.22
C ALA A 137 11.20 -17.83 -19.81
N ALA A 138 11.59 -18.30 -21.01
CA ALA A 138 11.02 -19.50 -21.63
C ALA A 138 11.30 -20.78 -20.81
N ASN A 139 12.49 -20.91 -20.22
CA ASN A 139 12.80 -22.03 -19.33
C ASN A 139 11.97 -22.00 -18.04
N ALA A 140 11.76 -20.81 -17.45
CA ALA A 140 10.88 -20.66 -16.29
C ALA A 140 9.42 -20.99 -16.62
N ALA A 141 8.92 -20.56 -17.79
CA ALA A 141 7.60 -20.95 -18.29
C ALA A 141 7.46 -22.47 -18.47
N GLN A 142 8.52 -23.12 -18.97
CA GLN A 142 8.57 -24.58 -19.03
C GLN A 142 8.49 -25.20 -17.63
N SER A 143 9.26 -24.70 -16.65
CA SER A 143 9.20 -25.21 -15.26
C SER A 143 7.80 -25.05 -14.64
N VAL A 144 7.15 -23.90 -14.79
CA VAL A 144 5.76 -23.70 -14.31
C VAL A 144 4.80 -24.69 -14.97
N TRP A 145 4.91 -24.90 -16.28
CA TRP A 145 4.13 -25.90 -16.99
C TRP A 145 4.40 -27.33 -16.49
N ASP A 146 5.65 -27.68 -16.21
CA ASP A 146 6.04 -28.99 -15.68
C ASP A 146 5.50 -29.24 -14.25
N MET A 147 5.40 -28.18 -13.44
CA MET A 147 4.89 -28.22 -12.06
C MET A 147 3.37 -28.36 -11.98
N PHE A 148 2.61 -27.69 -12.86
CA PHE A 148 1.15 -27.52 -12.72
C PHE A 148 0.31 -27.95 -13.94
N GLY A 149 0.91 -28.05 -15.12
CA GLY A 149 0.28 -28.59 -16.33
C GLY A 149 0.18 -30.12 -16.31
N PRO A 150 -0.13 -30.79 -17.44
CA PRO A 150 -0.22 -32.24 -17.54
C PRO A 150 1.04 -32.96 -17.04
N VAL A 151 0.85 -34.04 -16.28
CA VAL A 151 1.95 -34.84 -15.72
C VAL A 151 2.78 -35.44 -16.86
N GLN A 152 4.09 -35.16 -16.86
CA GLN A 152 5.03 -35.62 -17.88
C GLN A 152 5.68 -36.95 -17.45
N SER A 153 5.54 -38.01 -18.24
CA SER A 153 6.15 -39.31 -17.92
C SER A 153 7.67 -39.24 -17.89
N GLY A 154 8.30 -39.87 -16.90
CA GLY A 154 9.76 -39.92 -16.74
C GLY A 154 10.42 -38.61 -16.28
N LYS A 155 9.65 -37.59 -15.90
CA LYS A 155 10.17 -36.28 -15.45
C LYS A 155 9.90 -36.07 -13.97
N THR A 156 10.97 -35.98 -13.17
CA THR A 156 10.89 -35.64 -11.75
C THR A 156 10.88 -34.12 -11.58
N VAL A 157 9.84 -33.59 -10.94
CA VAL A 157 9.66 -32.17 -10.61
C VAL A 157 8.74 -32.06 -9.39
N ASP A 158 8.99 -31.11 -8.49
CA ASP A 158 8.12 -30.83 -7.36
C ASP A 158 6.77 -30.30 -7.87
N ARG A 159 5.68 -31.05 -7.65
CA ARG A 159 4.33 -30.71 -8.11
C ARG A 159 3.43 -30.38 -6.92
N PRO A 160 3.15 -29.10 -6.61
CA PRO A 160 2.36 -28.71 -5.44
C PRO A 160 0.97 -29.34 -5.35
N PHE A 161 0.34 -29.60 -6.49
CA PHE A 161 -0.98 -30.24 -6.57
C PHE A 161 -0.88 -31.69 -7.10
N ARG A 162 0.30 -32.31 -6.95
CA ARG A 162 0.64 -33.68 -7.37
C ARG A 162 0.11 -34.02 -8.76
N THR A 163 -0.98 -34.77 -8.89
CA THR A 163 -1.52 -35.22 -10.18
C THR A 163 -2.71 -34.39 -10.68
N ALA A 164 -3.16 -33.38 -9.94
CA ALA A 164 -4.09 -32.38 -10.48
C ALA A 164 -3.41 -31.53 -11.56
N VAL A 165 -4.22 -31.03 -12.49
CA VAL A 165 -3.80 -30.24 -13.65
C VAL A 165 -4.72 -29.03 -13.74
N VAL A 166 -4.16 -27.83 -13.51
CA VAL A 166 -4.93 -26.58 -13.62
C VAL A 166 -5.48 -26.39 -15.04
N ASP A 167 -6.53 -25.58 -15.18
CA ASP A 167 -7.12 -25.22 -16.48
C ASP A 167 -6.38 -24.07 -17.16
N GLY A 168 -5.38 -23.48 -16.50
CA GLY A 168 -4.73 -22.29 -17.02
C GLY A 168 -3.80 -21.60 -16.03
N PHE A 169 -3.28 -20.48 -16.49
CA PHE A 169 -2.38 -19.61 -15.72
C PHE A 169 -2.84 -18.17 -15.83
N ASP A 170 -2.81 -17.48 -14.70
CA ASP A 170 -3.16 -16.08 -14.56
C ASP A 170 -1.92 -15.23 -14.25
N PHE A 171 -1.80 -14.09 -14.92
CA PHE A 171 -0.69 -13.16 -14.80
C PHE A 171 -1.14 -11.97 -13.96
N ASP A 172 -1.00 -12.10 -12.65
CA ASP A 172 -1.24 -11.04 -11.66
C ASP A 172 0.09 -10.43 -11.23
N PHE A 173 0.89 -9.99 -12.20
CA PHE A 173 2.14 -9.30 -11.87
C PHE A 173 1.81 -7.84 -11.53
N GLU A 174 1.89 -7.48 -10.26
CA GLU A 174 1.70 -6.09 -9.78
C GLU A 174 2.99 -5.23 -9.88
N SER A 175 4.09 -5.81 -10.37
CA SER A 175 5.34 -5.07 -10.66
C SER A 175 6.02 -5.60 -11.93
N SER A 176 6.73 -4.74 -12.64
CA SER A 176 7.31 -5.06 -13.96
C SER A 176 8.30 -6.23 -13.89
N ALA A 177 8.02 -7.29 -14.64
CA ALA A 177 8.88 -8.46 -14.77
C ALA A 177 9.62 -8.47 -16.12
N SER A 178 10.95 -8.43 -16.07
CA SER A 178 11.83 -8.48 -17.25
C SER A 178 11.59 -9.76 -18.05
N ASN A 179 11.44 -9.65 -19.37
CA ASN A 179 11.17 -10.76 -20.29
C ASN A 179 9.83 -11.50 -20.09
N LEU A 180 8.84 -10.93 -19.38
CA LEU A 180 7.49 -11.49 -19.25
C LEU A 180 6.79 -11.86 -20.59
N PRO A 181 6.95 -11.12 -21.70
CA PRO A 181 6.39 -11.52 -22.99
C PRO A 181 6.89 -12.89 -23.49
N ALA A 182 8.18 -13.20 -23.27
CA ALA A 182 8.76 -14.48 -23.66
C ALA A 182 8.30 -15.64 -22.76
N PHE A 183 8.10 -15.38 -21.47
CA PHE A 183 7.47 -16.31 -20.53
C PHE A 183 6.03 -16.64 -20.97
N GLY A 184 5.21 -15.62 -21.24
CA GLY A 184 3.83 -15.79 -21.71
C GLY A 184 3.72 -16.49 -23.07
N ALA A 185 4.54 -16.11 -24.05
CA ALA A 185 4.55 -16.77 -25.36
C ALA A 185 4.90 -18.28 -25.25
N LYS A 186 5.82 -18.64 -24.36
CA LYS A 186 6.19 -20.03 -24.12
C LYS A 186 5.11 -20.81 -23.36
N LEU A 187 4.45 -20.23 -22.36
CA LEU A 187 3.28 -20.84 -21.72
C LEU A 187 2.15 -21.08 -22.73
N ARG A 188 1.75 -20.05 -23.50
CA ARG A 188 0.73 -20.16 -24.55
C ARG A 188 1.04 -21.30 -25.53
N SER A 189 2.27 -21.37 -26.03
CA SER A 189 2.72 -22.43 -26.94
C SER A 189 2.64 -23.83 -26.31
N LEU A 190 2.96 -23.99 -25.03
CA LEU A 190 2.84 -25.26 -24.32
C LEU A 190 1.36 -25.67 -24.12
N MET A 191 0.53 -24.69 -23.77
CA MET A 191 -0.91 -24.85 -23.56
C MET A 191 -1.66 -25.23 -24.84
N ASP A 192 -1.29 -24.64 -25.98
CA ASP A 192 -1.87 -24.98 -27.29
C ASP A 192 -1.37 -26.35 -27.82
N GLY A 193 -0.13 -26.73 -27.49
CA GLY A 193 0.44 -28.03 -27.86
C GLY A 193 0.03 -29.21 -26.96
N ALA A 194 -0.63 -28.95 -25.83
CA ALA A 194 -0.91 -29.95 -24.80
C ALA A 194 -1.91 -31.03 -25.21
N GLY A 195 -2.93 -30.65 -25.99
CA GLY A 195 -4.10 -31.50 -26.27
C GLY A 195 -4.92 -31.83 -25.02
N GLY A 196 -5.91 -32.73 -25.18
CA GLY A 196 -6.76 -33.24 -24.10
C GLY A 196 -7.85 -32.29 -23.61
N LYS A 197 -7.49 -31.08 -23.17
CA LYS A 197 -8.43 -30.01 -22.78
C LYS A 197 -7.96 -28.64 -23.28
N LYS A 198 -8.87 -27.67 -23.36
CA LYS A 198 -8.52 -26.26 -23.58
C LYS A 198 -7.88 -25.71 -22.30
N PHE A 199 -6.76 -25.00 -22.46
CA PHE A 199 -6.09 -24.26 -21.39
C PHE A 199 -6.21 -22.75 -21.62
N TYR A 200 -6.46 -22.01 -20.55
CA TYR A 200 -6.73 -20.56 -20.55
C TYR A 200 -5.52 -19.77 -20.05
N LEU A 201 -5.10 -18.74 -20.78
CA LEU A 201 -4.08 -17.80 -20.33
C LEU A 201 -4.76 -16.47 -20.02
N THR A 202 -4.57 -15.96 -18.81
CA THR A 202 -5.26 -14.76 -18.31
C THR A 202 -4.29 -13.77 -17.71
N ALA A 203 -4.74 -12.54 -17.47
CA ALA A 203 -3.97 -11.53 -16.77
C ALA A 203 -4.88 -10.65 -15.92
N ALA A 204 -4.33 -10.07 -14.86
CA ALA A 204 -5.03 -9.15 -13.95
C ALA A 204 -4.34 -7.77 -13.90
N PRO A 205 -4.31 -7.02 -15.02
CA PRO A 205 -3.76 -5.66 -15.03
C PRO A 205 -4.56 -4.74 -14.11
N GLN A 206 -3.93 -3.67 -13.62
CA GLN A 206 -4.65 -2.56 -13.00
C GLN A 206 -5.38 -1.75 -14.08
N CYS A 207 -6.42 -0.99 -13.72
CA CYS A 207 -7.20 -0.24 -14.72
C CYS A 207 -6.41 0.84 -15.48
N VAL A 208 -5.24 1.25 -14.99
CA VAL A 208 -4.39 2.25 -15.65
C VAL A 208 -3.87 1.67 -16.96
N PHE A 209 -4.14 2.37 -18.08
CA PHE A 209 -3.79 1.89 -19.41
C PHE A 209 -2.71 2.78 -20.07
N PRO A 210 -1.63 2.21 -20.65
CA PRO A 210 -1.27 0.78 -20.60
C PRO A 210 -0.79 0.37 -19.20
N ASP A 211 -1.04 -0.88 -18.83
CA ASP A 211 -0.58 -1.43 -17.55
C ASP A 211 0.97 -1.58 -17.53
N ALA A 212 1.59 -1.14 -16.45
CA ALA A 212 3.06 -1.05 -16.34
C ALA A 212 3.77 -2.40 -16.07
N ALA A 213 3.03 -3.44 -15.68
CA ALA A 213 3.59 -4.72 -15.25
C ALA A 213 3.31 -5.84 -16.24
N VAL A 214 2.08 -5.96 -16.75
CA VAL A 214 1.66 -6.96 -17.74
C VAL A 214 1.41 -6.41 -19.15
N GLY A 215 1.36 -5.08 -19.35
CA GLY A 215 1.07 -4.45 -20.65
C GLY A 215 1.93 -4.97 -21.82
N ALA A 216 3.23 -5.11 -21.62
CA ALA A 216 4.13 -5.65 -22.65
C ALA A 216 3.82 -7.13 -23.00
N ALA A 217 3.26 -7.91 -22.07
CA ALA A 217 2.81 -9.27 -22.35
C ALA A 217 1.46 -9.27 -23.09
N LEU A 218 0.52 -8.41 -22.67
CA LEU A 218 -0.78 -8.20 -23.32
C LEU A 218 -0.65 -7.83 -24.81
N ASP A 219 0.34 -7.03 -25.18
CA ASP A 219 0.63 -6.67 -26.59
C ASP A 219 1.26 -7.82 -27.40
N ALA A 220 1.93 -8.75 -26.75
CA ALA A 220 2.75 -9.79 -27.39
C ALA A 220 2.07 -11.17 -27.47
N VAL A 221 1.19 -11.49 -26.53
CA VAL A 221 0.68 -12.85 -26.28
C VAL A 221 -0.85 -12.90 -26.42
N SER A 222 -1.36 -14.05 -26.87
CA SER A 222 -2.81 -14.31 -26.95
C SER A 222 -3.36 -14.74 -25.60
N PHE A 223 -4.17 -13.87 -24.98
CA PHE A 223 -4.91 -14.12 -23.74
C PHE A 223 -6.36 -14.51 -24.05
N ASP A 224 -6.93 -15.40 -23.24
CA ASP A 224 -8.30 -15.86 -23.38
C ASP A 224 -9.29 -14.91 -22.67
N PHE A 225 -8.93 -14.42 -21.47
CA PHE A 225 -9.64 -13.34 -20.78
C PHE A 225 -8.71 -12.52 -19.86
N VAL A 226 -9.14 -11.30 -19.50
CA VAL A 226 -8.38 -10.32 -18.71
C VAL A 226 -9.28 -9.79 -17.58
N MET A 227 -8.79 -9.87 -16.35
CA MET A 227 -9.50 -9.53 -15.11
C MET A 227 -9.00 -8.17 -14.58
N ILE A 228 -9.45 -7.09 -15.22
CA ILE A 228 -8.89 -5.76 -15.00
C ILE A 228 -9.28 -5.24 -13.60
N GLN A 229 -8.31 -4.89 -12.77
CA GLN A 229 -8.52 -4.39 -11.40
C GLN A 229 -9.00 -2.93 -11.45
N PHE A 230 -10.32 -2.72 -11.48
CA PHE A 230 -10.95 -1.38 -11.42
C PHE A 230 -11.12 -0.90 -9.96
N TYR A 231 -10.04 -1.00 -9.19
CA TYR A 231 -9.93 -0.56 -7.81
C TYR A 231 -8.48 -0.15 -7.48
N ASN A 232 -8.23 0.36 -6.27
CA ASN A 232 -6.96 0.98 -5.83
C ASN A 232 -6.46 2.16 -6.70
N ASN A 233 -7.17 2.54 -7.76
CA ASN A 233 -6.74 3.49 -8.78
C ASN A 233 -7.83 4.53 -9.12
N TRP A 234 -7.43 5.65 -9.71
CA TRP A 234 -8.33 6.72 -10.13
C TRP A 234 -9.37 6.27 -11.17
N CYS A 235 -9.04 5.30 -12.00
CA CYS A 235 -9.93 4.71 -13.00
C CYS A 235 -10.92 3.68 -12.44
N GLY A 236 -10.93 3.43 -11.13
CA GLY A 236 -11.78 2.42 -10.50
C GLY A 236 -13.28 2.76 -10.46
N VAL A 237 -14.10 1.74 -10.18
CA VAL A 237 -15.59 1.81 -10.16
C VAL A 237 -16.12 2.90 -9.21
N SER A 238 -15.41 3.19 -8.12
CA SER A 238 -15.77 4.25 -7.18
C SER A 238 -15.88 5.64 -7.83
N ASN A 239 -15.13 5.89 -8.92
CA ASN A 239 -15.13 7.14 -9.68
C ASN A 239 -16.06 7.11 -10.91
N PHE A 240 -16.78 6.02 -11.15
CA PHE A 240 -17.84 5.94 -12.16
C PHE A 240 -18.92 7.00 -11.89
N GLN A 241 -19.45 7.60 -12.97
CA GLN A 241 -20.46 8.66 -12.94
C GLN A 241 -21.79 8.13 -13.49
N PRO A 242 -22.74 7.72 -12.63
CA PRO A 242 -24.05 7.22 -13.07
C PRO A 242 -24.82 8.25 -13.90
N GLY A 243 -25.46 7.78 -14.98
CA GLY A 243 -26.24 8.61 -15.89
C GLY A 243 -25.43 9.39 -16.92
N SER A 244 -24.10 9.41 -16.83
CA SER A 244 -23.24 10.01 -17.87
C SER A 244 -22.96 9.03 -19.01
N SER A 245 -23.16 9.46 -20.25
CA SER A 245 -22.82 8.69 -21.45
C SER A 245 -21.30 8.61 -21.70
N THR A 246 -20.52 9.53 -21.14
CA THR A 246 -19.06 9.53 -21.18
C THR A 246 -18.49 9.41 -19.77
N GLN A 247 -17.40 8.66 -19.62
CA GLN A 247 -16.73 8.44 -18.35
C GLN A 247 -15.31 9.03 -18.43
N ASN A 248 -15.01 10.01 -17.58
CA ASN A 248 -13.71 10.70 -17.58
C ASN A 248 -12.63 9.95 -16.80
N ALA A 249 -13.03 9.02 -15.93
CA ALA A 249 -12.15 8.27 -15.03
C ALA A 249 -12.23 6.76 -15.30
N PHE A 250 -13.43 6.19 -15.21
CA PHE A 250 -13.67 4.77 -15.48
C PHE A 250 -13.50 4.46 -16.98
N ASN A 251 -12.44 3.74 -17.33
CA ASN A 251 -11.92 3.63 -18.70
C ASN A 251 -12.12 2.24 -19.35
N PHE A 252 -13.26 1.59 -19.09
CA PHE A 252 -13.56 0.27 -19.66
C PHE A 252 -13.63 0.29 -21.20
N ASP A 253 -14.03 1.42 -21.78
CA ASP A 253 -14.03 1.70 -23.22
C ASP A 253 -12.61 1.65 -23.84
N VAL A 254 -11.60 2.14 -23.11
CA VAL A 254 -10.19 2.08 -23.53
C VAL A 254 -9.71 0.63 -23.58
N TRP A 255 -10.10 -0.17 -22.59
CA TRP A 255 -9.79 -1.60 -22.52
C TRP A 255 -10.52 -2.41 -23.61
N ASP A 256 -11.80 -2.14 -23.89
CA ASP A 256 -12.52 -2.76 -25.02
C ASP A 256 -11.91 -2.39 -26.38
N LYS A 257 -11.48 -1.13 -26.54
CA LYS A 257 -10.74 -0.69 -27.74
C LYS A 257 -9.42 -1.43 -27.91
N TRP A 258 -8.67 -1.67 -26.83
CA TRP A 258 -7.47 -2.51 -26.86
C TRP A 258 -7.80 -3.97 -27.20
N ALA A 259 -8.84 -4.55 -26.58
CA ALA A 259 -9.23 -5.95 -26.75
C ALA A 259 -9.46 -6.30 -28.23
N LYS A 260 -10.16 -5.43 -28.96
CA LYS A 260 -10.43 -5.53 -30.40
C LYS A 260 -9.17 -5.52 -31.28
N GLY A 261 -8.08 -4.92 -30.82
CA GLY A 261 -6.77 -4.88 -31.50
C GLY A 261 -5.74 -5.87 -30.95
N SER A 262 -6.07 -6.64 -29.91
CA SER A 262 -5.16 -7.56 -29.24
C SER A 262 -4.85 -8.81 -30.09
N LYS A 263 -3.95 -9.67 -29.61
CA LYS A 263 -3.66 -10.97 -30.25
C LYS A 263 -4.84 -11.94 -30.28
N ASN A 264 -5.88 -11.68 -29.48
CA ASN A 264 -7.16 -12.37 -29.53
C ASN A 264 -8.30 -11.32 -29.53
N PRO A 265 -8.81 -10.90 -30.70
CA PRO A 265 -9.92 -9.95 -30.76
C PRO A 265 -11.21 -10.39 -30.03
N ASN A 266 -11.33 -11.69 -29.71
CA ASN A 266 -12.42 -12.26 -28.92
C ASN A 266 -12.10 -12.37 -27.42
N VAL A 267 -10.98 -11.78 -26.95
CA VAL A 267 -10.60 -11.77 -25.53
C VAL A 267 -11.72 -11.16 -24.70
N LYS A 268 -12.05 -11.80 -23.58
CA LYS A 268 -13.07 -11.33 -22.65
C LYS A 268 -12.47 -10.47 -21.55
N LEU A 269 -13.16 -9.37 -21.22
CA LEU A 269 -12.79 -8.42 -20.19
C LEU A 269 -13.75 -8.58 -19.01
N LEU A 270 -13.20 -8.95 -17.86
CA LEU A 270 -13.93 -9.03 -16.61
C LEU A 270 -13.69 -7.74 -15.81
N LEU A 271 -14.77 -7.15 -15.32
CA LEU A 271 -14.74 -5.97 -14.45
C LEU A 271 -14.31 -6.40 -13.05
N GLY A 272 -13.03 -6.20 -12.70
CA GLY A 272 -12.47 -6.52 -11.39
C GLY A 272 -12.86 -5.52 -10.32
N ILE A 273 -13.47 -6.00 -9.23
CA ILE A 273 -13.95 -5.19 -8.10
C ILE A 273 -13.53 -5.79 -6.75
N PRO A 274 -13.42 -4.99 -5.67
CA PRO A 274 -13.22 -5.52 -4.33
C PRO A 274 -14.50 -6.22 -3.86
N ALA A 275 -14.40 -7.41 -3.26
CA ALA A 275 -15.55 -8.16 -2.77
C ALA A 275 -16.15 -7.59 -1.47
N ALA A 276 -15.39 -6.77 -0.75
CA ALA A 276 -15.79 -6.05 0.45
C ALA A 276 -14.90 -4.81 0.66
N ALA A 277 -15.23 -3.95 1.62
CA ALA A 277 -14.40 -2.79 1.97
C ALA A 277 -13.01 -3.15 2.54
N GLY A 278 -12.77 -4.41 2.92
CA GLY A 278 -11.46 -4.91 3.33
C GLY A 278 -10.56 -5.35 2.16
N ALA A 279 -11.12 -5.51 0.96
CA ALA A 279 -10.43 -6.06 -0.22
C ALA A 279 -9.62 -5.03 -1.04
N GLY A 280 -9.42 -3.82 -0.51
CA GLY A 280 -8.76 -2.71 -1.21
C GLY A 280 -9.65 -1.46 -1.29
N GLY A 281 -9.04 -0.36 -1.71
CA GLY A 281 -9.71 0.93 -1.87
C GLY A 281 -10.61 0.96 -3.09
N GLY A 282 -11.79 1.56 -2.95
CA GLY A 282 -12.75 1.72 -4.06
C GLY A 282 -13.89 0.71 -4.09
N TYR A 283 -14.06 -0.12 -3.05
CA TYR A 283 -15.26 -0.94 -2.85
C TYR A 283 -16.52 -0.10 -3.09
N THR A 284 -17.40 -0.60 -3.95
CA THR A 284 -18.59 0.09 -4.43
C THR A 284 -19.71 -0.94 -4.56
N ASN A 285 -20.92 -0.58 -4.15
CA ASN A 285 -22.11 -1.43 -4.22
C ASN A 285 -23.35 -0.61 -4.63
N GLY A 286 -24.49 -1.28 -4.75
CA GLY A 286 -25.79 -0.72 -5.08
C GLY A 286 -25.81 -0.02 -6.43
N ALA A 287 -26.62 1.04 -6.54
CA ALA A 287 -26.92 1.71 -7.80
C ALA A 287 -25.68 2.20 -8.59
N LYS A 288 -24.56 2.53 -7.93
CA LYS A 288 -23.32 2.91 -8.63
C LYS A 288 -22.64 1.69 -9.26
N LEU A 289 -22.54 0.57 -8.54
CA LEU A 289 -21.98 -0.68 -9.08
C LEU A 289 -22.83 -1.18 -10.24
N LYS A 290 -24.16 -1.24 -10.06
CA LYS A 290 -25.12 -1.57 -11.13
C LYS A 290 -24.92 -0.74 -12.38
N ALA A 291 -24.80 0.58 -12.23
CA ALA A 291 -24.64 1.47 -13.37
C ALA A 291 -23.30 1.28 -14.09
N ALA A 292 -22.22 0.95 -13.36
CA ALA A 292 -20.93 0.61 -13.94
C ALA A 292 -20.96 -0.73 -14.69
N ILE A 293 -21.58 -1.78 -14.11
CA ILE A 293 -21.80 -3.07 -14.77
C ILE A 293 -22.60 -2.88 -16.06
N ASN A 294 -23.74 -2.18 -16.00
CA ASN A 294 -24.59 -1.90 -17.16
C ASN A 294 -23.85 -1.12 -18.26
N TYR A 295 -22.98 -0.17 -17.89
CA TYR A 295 -22.13 0.55 -18.85
C TYR A 295 -21.07 -0.37 -19.46
N SER A 296 -20.44 -1.23 -18.67
CA SER A 296 -19.47 -2.23 -19.18
C SER A 296 -20.13 -3.25 -20.12
N GLN A 297 -21.38 -3.64 -19.88
CA GLN A 297 -22.13 -4.58 -20.71
C GLN A 297 -22.43 -4.10 -22.15
N GLN A 298 -22.34 -2.81 -22.44
CA GLN A 298 -22.53 -2.30 -23.81
C GLN A 298 -21.36 -2.65 -24.76
N PHE A 299 -20.23 -3.11 -24.20
CA PHE A 299 -19.00 -3.40 -24.94
C PHE A 299 -18.93 -4.89 -25.32
N SER A 300 -18.62 -5.17 -26.59
CA SER A 300 -18.60 -6.54 -27.16
C SER A 300 -17.65 -7.49 -26.44
N ASN A 301 -16.55 -6.94 -25.90
CA ASN A 301 -15.53 -7.72 -25.20
C ASN A 301 -15.84 -7.90 -23.70
N PHE A 302 -16.95 -7.36 -23.17
CA PHE A 302 -17.38 -7.68 -21.80
C PHE A 302 -17.60 -9.18 -21.63
N GLY A 303 -17.08 -9.73 -20.52
CA GLY A 303 -17.18 -11.15 -20.18
C GLY A 303 -17.80 -11.44 -18.81
N GLY A 304 -17.96 -10.43 -17.95
CA GLY A 304 -18.51 -10.59 -16.60
C GLY A 304 -17.73 -9.80 -15.55
N VAL A 305 -17.63 -10.32 -14.33
CA VAL A 305 -17.05 -9.64 -13.15
C VAL A 305 -15.97 -10.51 -12.50
N MET A 306 -14.90 -9.87 -12.02
CA MET A 306 -13.91 -10.50 -11.15
C MET A 306 -13.98 -9.90 -9.74
N MET A 307 -13.78 -10.72 -8.71
CA MET A 307 -13.78 -10.29 -7.31
C MET A 307 -12.53 -10.74 -6.54
N TRP A 308 -11.93 -9.80 -5.81
CA TRP A 308 -10.87 -10.03 -4.83
C TRP A 308 -11.46 -9.97 -3.41
N ASP A 309 -11.39 -10.96 -2.53
CA ASP A 309 -11.18 -12.41 -2.75
C ASP A 309 -12.34 -13.20 -2.09
N MET A 310 -12.34 -14.54 -2.18
CA MET A 310 -13.38 -15.41 -1.60
C MET A 310 -13.66 -15.16 -0.12
N SER A 311 -12.63 -14.88 0.68
CA SER A 311 -12.79 -14.69 2.14
C SER A 311 -13.52 -13.38 2.46
N GLN A 312 -13.27 -12.33 1.67
CA GLN A 312 -13.98 -11.05 1.75
C GLN A 312 -15.41 -11.19 1.20
N LEU A 313 -15.60 -11.93 0.11
CA LEU A 313 -16.92 -12.14 -0.48
C LEU A 313 -17.87 -12.86 0.50
N TYR A 314 -17.37 -13.88 1.19
CA TYR A 314 -18.17 -14.66 2.14
C TYR A 314 -18.36 -13.97 3.50
N SER A 315 -17.54 -12.97 3.85
CA SER A 315 -17.84 -12.06 4.96
C SER A 315 -18.90 -11.01 4.60
N ASN A 316 -19.03 -10.66 3.31
CA ASN A 316 -19.96 -9.66 2.79
C ASN A 316 -21.28 -10.29 2.29
N ASN A 317 -22.10 -10.74 3.24
CA ASN A 317 -23.35 -11.47 2.94
C ASN A 317 -24.28 -10.68 2.00
N GLY A 318 -24.61 -11.29 0.86
CA GLY A 318 -25.51 -10.73 -0.16
C GLY A 318 -24.80 -10.09 -1.36
N PHE A 319 -23.51 -9.72 -1.26
CA PHE A 319 -22.82 -8.99 -2.33
C PHE A 319 -22.69 -9.80 -3.63
N LEU A 320 -22.41 -11.10 -3.55
CA LEU A 320 -22.43 -11.97 -4.74
C LEU A 320 -23.80 -11.94 -5.45
N LYS A 321 -24.89 -11.99 -4.69
CA LYS A 321 -26.26 -11.97 -5.24
C LYS A 321 -26.61 -10.62 -5.88
N GLU A 322 -26.09 -9.53 -5.31
CA GLU A 322 -26.18 -8.18 -5.90
C GLU A 322 -25.48 -8.15 -7.27
N VAL A 323 -24.22 -8.60 -7.34
CA VAL A 323 -23.43 -8.67 -8.57
C VAL A 323 -24.10 -9.54 -9.65
N VAL A 324 -24.57 -10.74 -9.28
CA VAL A 324 -25.30 -11.64 -10.19
C VAL A 324 -26.58 -10.97 -10.72
N ALA A 325 -27.37 -10.34 -9.85
CA ALA A 325 -28.62 -9.67 -10.23
C ALA A 325 -28.38 -8.41 -11.08
N ASP A 326 -27.27 -7.71 -10.88
CA ASP A 326 -26.88 -6.56 -11.69
C ASP A 326 -26.40 -6.98 -13.08
N MET A 327 -25.61 -8.06 -13.20
CA MET A 327 -25.25 -8.62 -14.51
C MET A 327 -26.47 -9.18 -15.26
N ALA A 328 -27.44 -9.78 -14.58
CA ALA A 328 -28.67 -10.26 -15.21
C ALA A 328 -29.58 -9.11 -15.71
N GLY A 329 -29.37 -7.88 -15.26
CA GLY A 329 -30.28 -6.75 -15.52
C GLY A 329 -30.17 -6.12 -16.92
N GLY A 330 -29.03 -6.26 -17.59
CA GLY A 330 -28.74 -5.63 -18.88
C GLY A 330 -28.72 -4.09 -18.83
N PRO A 331 -28.37 -3.41 -19.95
CA PRO A 331 -28.48 -1.97 -20.06
C PRO A 331 -29.96 -1.54 -20.08
N SER A 332 -30.54 -1.30 -18.90
CA SER A 332 -31.88 -0.73 -18.78
C SER A 332 -31.90 0.66 -19.44
N PRO A 333 -32.71 0.90 -20.48
CA PRO A 333 -32.73 2.18 -21.17
C PRO A 333 -33.24 3.26 -20.23
N THR A 334 -32.43 4.29 -20.00
CA THR A 334 -32.76 5.44 -19.15
C THR A 334 -33.96 6.20 -19.71
N THR A 335 -35.17 5.86 -19.26
CA THR A 335 -36.35 6.69 -19.43
C THR A 335 -36.22 7.91 -18.53
N SER A 336 -36.12 9.08 -19.15
CA SER A 336 -36.14 10.37 -18.47
C SER A 336 -37.46 10.57 -17.73
N ALA A 337 -37.40 10.56 -16.40
CA ALA A 337 -38.55 10.89 -15.57
C ALA A 337 -38.96 12.37 -15.76
N PRO A 338 -40.24 12.70 -15.97
CA PRO A 338 -40.70 14.08 -16.01
C PRO A 338 -40.51 14.80 -14.65
N PRO A 339 -40.41 16.14 -14.63
CA PRO A 339 -40.16 16.88 -13.39
C PRO A 339 -41.36 16.81 -12.43
N THR A 340 -41.15 16.23 -11.25
CA THR A 340 -42.17 16.11 -10.21
C THR A 340 -42.48 17.46 -9.56
N THR A 341 -43.75 17.84 -9.55
CA THR A 341 -44.26 19.06 -8.92
C THR A 341 -44.36 18.93 -7.39
N THR A 342 -44.00 19.99 -6.67
CA THR A 342 -44.02 20.07 -5.20
C THR A 342 -45.42 20.37 -4.64
N PRO A 343 -45.87 19.67 -3.58
CA PRO A 343 -46.89 20.16 -2.63
C PRO A 343 -46.30 20.38 -1.21
N PRO A 344 -47.01 21.09 -0.30
CA PRO A 344 -46.33 22.00 0.64
C PRO A 344 -46.04 21.49 2.06
N THR A 345 -45.16 22.26 2.70
CA THR A 345 -44.79 22.29 4.12
C THR A 345 -45.97 22.23 5.10
N THR A 346 -45.78 21.60 6.26
CA THR A 346 -46.60 21.84 7.46
C THR A 346 -45.69 22.14 8.65
N THR A 347 -46.05 23.16 9.44
CA THR A 347 -45.24 23.75 10.52
C THR A 347 -45.95 23.64 11.86
N THR A 348 -45.24 23.34 12.95
CA THR A 348 -45.47 23.91 14.31
C THR A 348 -44.30 23.56 15.27
N PRO A 349 -44.05 24.35 16.35
CA PRO A 349 -42.69 24.54 16.89
C PRO A 349 -42.59 24.32 18.45
N PRO A 350 -41.91 25.11 19.32
CA PRO A 350 -40.85 24.55 20.17
C PRO A 350 -40.93 24.85 21.70
N GLY A 351 -39.97 24.32 22.48
CA GLY A 351 -39.61 24.76 23.84
C GLY A 351 -39.02 23.65 24.72
N THR A 352 -38.34 23.87 25.86
CA THR A 352 -37.47 24.97 26.37
C THR A 352 -36.70 24.45 27.62
N SER A 353 -35.73 25.20 28.19
CA SER A 353 -34.87 24.78 29.33
C SER A 353 -35.50 25.01 30.74
N THR A 354 -34.90 24.79 31.93
CA THR A 354 -33.49 24.72 32.43
C THR A 354 -33.41 23.99 33.82
N PRO A 355 -32.24 23.76 34.49
CA PRO A 355 -32.04 22.86 35.66
C PRO A 355 -31.94 23.66 37.01
N PRO A 356 -31.25 23.27 38.13
CA PRO A 356 -30.65 21.98 38.60
C PRO A 356 -30.90 21.62 40.11
N SER A 357 -30.49 20.43 40.60
CA SER A 357 -30.13 20.18 42.03
C SER A 357 -29.18 18.96 42.21
N THR A 358 -28.45 18.91 43.33
CA THR A 358 -27.36 17.96 43.67
C THR A 358 -27.66 17.06 44.88
N THR A 359 -27.13 15.81 44.92
CA THR A 359 -26.60 15.12 46.14
C THR A 359 -25.87 13.80 45.81
N THR A 360 -24.94 13.37 46.68
CA THR A 360 -24.15 12.12 46.70
C THR A 360 -23.84 11.74 48.18
N PRO A 361 -23.24 10.57 48.51
CA PRO A 361 -23.50 9.15 48.17
C PRO A 361 -23.55 8.32 49.50
N PRO A 362 -23.08 7.05 49.67
CA PRO A 362 -22.95 5.83 48.83
C PRO A 362 -23.73 4.63 49.53
N PRO A 363 -23.44 3.31 49.35
CA PRO A 363 -22.58 2.58 48.40
C PRO A 363 -23.19 1.31 47.71
N ASN A 364 -22.34 0.68 46.87
CA ASN A 364 -22.33 -0.72 46.38
C ASN A 364 -23.11 -1.14 45.11
N GLY A 365 -22.34 -1.57 44.10
CA GLY A 365 -22.77 -2.59 43.11
C GLY A 365 -22.56 -2.23 41.63
N GLY A 366 -21.40 -2.56 41.06
CA GLY A 366 -21.14 -2.45 39.61
C GLY A 366 -19.65 -2.32 39.29
N LEU A 367 -19.14 -3.17 38.39
CA LEU A 367 -17.70 -3.27 38.07
C LEU A 367 -17.35 -2.46 36.80
N ASP A 368 -16.35 -1.59 36.92
CA ASP A 368 -15.49 -1.17 35.81
C ASP A 368 -14.05 -1.58 36.17
N GLN A 369 -13.35 -2.33 35.31
CA GLN A 369 -11.89 -2.21 35.25
C GLN A 369 -11.30 -2.68 33.92
N TYR A 370 -10.52 -1.77 33.32
CA TYR A 370 -9.55 -2.07 32.27
C TYR A 370 -8.31 -2.67 32.94
N ASP A 371 -7.86 -3.85 32.49
CA ASP A 371 -6.53 -4.46 32.71
C ASP A 371 -6.54 -5.86 32.05
N GLN A 372 -5.46 -6.45 31.53
CA GLN A 372 -4.13 -5.92 31.20
C GLN A 372 -3.45 -6.89 30.20
N CYS A 373 -2.32 -6.50 29.61
CA CYS A 373 -1.48 -7.41 28.82
C CYS A 373 -0.87 -8.51 29.70
N GLY A 374 -1.33 -9.76 29.56
CA GLY A 374 -0.75 -10.91 30.24
C GLY A 374 -1.35 -12.23 29.73
N GLY A 375 -0.57 -13.01 28.99
CA GLY A 375 -1.00 -14.32 28.50
C GLY A 375 -1.13 -15.34 29.64
N GLN A 376 -2.15 -16.20 29.57
CA GLN A 376 -2.34 -17.30 30.50
C GLN A 376 -1.11 -18.23 30.53
N GLY A 377 -0.55 -18.49 31.73
CA GLY A 377 0.45 -19.54 31.95
C GLY A 377 1.80 -19.13 32.56
N TRP A 378 2.06 -17.85 32.86
CA TRP A 378 3.33 -17.43 33.45
C TRP A 378 3.28 -17.31 34.99
N THR A 379 4.06 -18.15 35.68
CA THR A 379 4.24 -18.09 37.15
C THR A 379 5.73 -18.10 37.50
N GLY A 380 6.31 -16.93 37.76
CA GLY A 380 7.70 -16.77 38.22
C GLY A 380 7.91 -15.47 39.00
N PRO A 381 8.82 -15.42 40.00
CA PRO A 381 8.95 -14.26 40.89
C PRO A 381 9.90 -13.18 40.35
N THR A 382 9.50 -11.92 40.50
CA THR A 382 10.33 -10.74 40.23
C THR A 382 11.26 -10.42 41.40
N THR A 383 12.56 -10.68 41.25
CA THR A 383 13.61 -9.93 41.95
C THR A 383 14.80 -9.66 41.04
N SER A 384 15.38 -8.47 41.15
CA SER A 384 16.42 -7.94 40.27
C SER A 384 17.82 -8.31 40.75
N ARG A 385 18.71 -8.65 39.81
CA ARG A 385 20.18 -8.58 39.98
C ARG A 385 20.86 -8.08 38.71
N SER A 386 21.96 -7.36 38.93
CA SER A 386 22.70 -6.61 37.91
C SER A 386 23.67 -7.46 37.09
N ALA A 387 23.94 -6.97 35.87
CA ALA A 387 25.20 -7.01 35.13
C ALA A 387 25.97 -8.35 34.98
N VAL A 388 26.10 -8.80 33.72
CA VAL A 388 27.20 -9.66 33.26
C VAL A 388 27.88 -9.02 32.04
N LYS A 389 29.22 -9.02 32.05
CA LYS A 389 30.10 -8.45 31.01
C LYS A 389 30.09 -9.26 29.71
N MET A 390 30.46 -8.62 28.59
CA MET A 390 31.09 -9.30 27.44
C MET A 390 32.62 -9.07 27.43
N PRO A 391 33.42 -10.00 26.89
CA PRO A 391 34.89 -9.93 26.82
C PRO A 391 35.42 -9.17 25.57
N PRO A 392 36.74 -8.91 25.45
CA PRO A 392 37.29 -7.83 24.61
C PRO A 392 38.07 -8.28 23.34
N ALA A 393 38.75 -7.29 22.73
CA ALA A 393 39.73 -7.32 21.63
C ALA A 393 39.16 -7.01 20.22
N LEU A 394 39.86 -6.32 19.29
CA LEU A 394 41.29 -5.98 19.20
C LEU A 394 41.58 -4.48 18.99
N SER A 395 42.83 -4.09 19.28
CA SER A 395 43.42 -2.77 19.05
C SER A 395 44.01 -2.58 17.64
N ALA A 396 43.94 -1.36 17.10
CA ALA A 396 44.90 -0.82 16.14
C ALA A 396 45.09 0.69 16.38
N SER A 397 46.30 1.21 16.18
CA SER A 397 46.78 2.51 16.68
C SER A 397 47.04 3.51 15.54
N SER A 398 46.79 4.81 15.76
CA SER A 398 47.85 5.85 15.62
C SER A 398 47.40 7.29 15.96
N ALA A 399 48.14 7.89 16.91
CA ALA A 399 48.41 9.33 17.12
C ALA A 399 47.27 10.30 17.57
N PRO A 400 47.59 11.37 18.34
CA PRO A 400 46.62 12.01 19.22
C PRO A 400 46.30 13.49 18.90
N PHE A 401 45.03 13.87 19.11
CA PHE A 401 44.66 15.23 19.53
C PHE A 401 44.10 15.13 20.94
N SER A 402 44.73 15.81 21.90
CA SER A 402 44.37 15.66 23.32
C SER A 402 43.07 16.40 23.64
N ALA A 403 42.08 15.68 24.17
CA ALA A 403 40.80 16.25 24.61
C ALA A 403 40.97 17.40 25.64
N ALA A 404 42.09 17.44 26.36
CA ALA A 404 42.43 18.52 27.29
C ALA A 404 42.53 19.89 26.60
N GLN A 405 43.01 19.97 25.35
CA GLN A 405 43.12 21.23 24.61
C GLN A 405 41.76 21.74 24.08
N LEU A 406 40.78 20.84 23.93
CA LEU A 406 39.42 21.21 23.55
C LEU A 406 38.64 21.71 24.79
N LEU A 407 38.83 21.05 25.93
CA LEU A 407 38.26 21.46 27.22
C LEU A 407 38.79 22.82 27.68
N SER A 408 40.10 23.07 27.59
CA SER A 408 40.67 24.38 27.98
C SER A 408 40.18 25.53 27.09
N LYS A 409 39.86 25.27 25.81
CA LYS A 409 39.24 26.27 24.93
C LYS A 409 37.78 26.53 25.29
N LEU A 410 37.02 25.48 25.61
CA LEU A 410 35.63 25.65 26.10
C LEU A 410 35.57 26.40 27.43
N GLU A 411 36.55 26.20 28.31
CA GLU A 411 36.64 26.89 29.60
C GLU A 411 37.01 28.39 29.45
N GLN A 412 37.82 28.76 28.45
CA GLN A 412 38.08 30.17 28.12
C GLN A 412 36.89 30.89 27.48
N GLU A 413 36.14 30.23 26.58
CA GLU A 413 34.92 30.81 25.97
C GLU A 413 33.79 30.99 27.01
N LEU A 414 33.77 30.19 28.09
CA LEU A 414 32.82 30.31 29.20
C LEU A 414 33.09 31.50 30.15
N GLN A 415 34.16 32.27 29.95
CA GLN A 415 34.60 33.30 30.89
C GLN A 415 34.59 34.76 30.34
N GLN A 416 34.07 35.00 29.14
CA GLN A 416 33.86 36.38 28.65
C GLN A 416 32.57 37.02 29.22
N PRO A 417 32.66 38.17 29.92
CA PRO A 417 31.52 38.75 30.63
C PRO A 417 30.69 39.70 29.75
N GLN A 418 29.82 39.15 28.90
CA GLN A 418 28.65 39.87 28.34
C GLN A 418 27.36 39.03 28.38
N HIS A 419 27.08 38.46 29.56
CA HIS A 419 25.73 38.00 29.89
C HIS A 419 24.85 39.18 30.33
N PRO A 420 23.73 39.49 29.64
CA PRO A 420 22.48 39.60 30.37
C PRO A 420 22.22 38.22 30.97
N ALA A 421 22.06 38.15 32.28
CA ALA A 421 21.97 36.89 33.02
C ALA A 421 20.88 35.95 32.46
N LEU A 422 20.99 34.66 32.81
CA LEU A 422 19.85 33.75 32.90
C LEU A 422 18.92 34.22 34.04
N VAL A 423 18.34 35.43 33.88
CA VAL A 423 17.12 35.84 34.56
C VAL A 423 16.12 34.73 34.33
N GLY A 424 15.45 34.26 35.38
CA GLY A 424 14.37 33.27 35.25
C GLY A 424 13.30 33.81 34.31
N ARG A 425 13.38 33.44 33.03
CA ARG A 425 12.53 33.99 31.98
C ARG A 425 11.11 33.55 32.26
N ASN A 426 10.25 34.51 32.54
CA ASN A 426 8.89 34.24 32.95
C ASN A 426 8.07 33.73 31.74
N LEU A 427 8.06 32.41 31.55
CA LEU A 427 7.30 31.70 30.51
C LEU A 427 5.78 31.97 30.56
N GLN A 428 5.29 32.51 31.68
CA GLN A 428 3.90 32.87 31.92
C GLN A 428 3.48 34.13 31.13
N HIS A 429 4.43 34.95 30.66
CA HIS A 429 4.19 36.19 29.91
C HIS A 429 5.11 36.32 28.67
N PRO A 430 4.85 35.58 27.57
CA PRO A 430 5.59 35.72 26.32
C PRO A 430 5.48 37.14 25.75
N ASN A 431 6.55 37.65 25.15
CA ASN A 431 6.58 38.98 24.53
C ASN A 431 5.74 39.03 23.22
N HIS A 432 5.47 40.21 22.67
CA HIS A 432 4.64 40.35 21.45
C HIS A 432 5.16 39.52 20.26
N THR A 433 6.48 39.45 20.03
CA THR A 433 7.07 38.64 18.95
C THR A 433 6.87 37.13 19.19
N GLN A 434 6.99 36.68 20.44
CA GLN A 434 6.71 35.30 20.83
C GLN A 434 5.21 34.98 20.73
N GLN A 435 4.32 35.87 21.16
CA GLN A 435 2.86 35.73 21.04
C GLN A 435 2.43 35.60 19.57
N VAL A 436 2.95 36.46 18.69
CA VAL A 436 2.70 36.36 17.23
C VAL A 436 3.24 35.03 16.68
N THR A 437 4.43 34.58 17.12
CA THR A 437 5.00 33.31 16.68
C THR A 437 4.15 32.11 17.12
N LEU A 438 3.67 32.10 18.37
CA LEU A 438 2.75 31.08 18.89
C LEU A 438 1.39 31.10 18.16
N GLY A 439 0.85 32.28 17.88
CA GLY A 439 -0.37 32.44 17.09
C GLY A 439 -0.22 31.92 15.67
N VAL A 440 0.93 32.15 15.03
CA VAL A 440 1.26 31.60 13.71
C VAL A 440 1.43 30.08 13.76
N ILE A 441 2.06 29.52 14.80
CA ILE A 441 2.14 28.06 14.99
C ILE A 441 0.73 27.46 15.11
N ALA A 442 -0.13 28.03 15.97
CA ALA A 442 -1.51 27.56 16.12
C ALA A 442 -2.30 27.65 14.81
N ALA A 443 -2.14 28.75 14.06
CA ALA A 443 -2.74 28.91 12.74
C ALA A 443 -2.20 27.85 11.75
N TYR A 444 -0.90 27.55 11.74
CA TYR A 444 -0.32 26.50 10.90
C TYR A 444 -0.86 25.11 11.27
N VAL A 445 -0.98 24.76 12.54
CA VAL A 445 -1.58 23.48 12.97
C VAL A 445 -3.00 23.33 12.41
N VAL A 446 -3.85 24.36 12.54
CA VAL A 446 -5.23 24.35 12.05
C VAL A 446 -5.30 24.36 10.52
N VAL A 447 -4.51 25.20 9.85
CA VAL A 447 -4.48 25.28 8.38
C VAL A 447 -3.97 23.97 7.78
N ILE A 448 -2.89 23.39 8.31
CA ILE A 448 -2.39 22.09 7.85
C ILE A 448 -3.46 21.00 8.05
N ALA A 449 -4.15 20.97 9.20
CA ALA A 449 -5.24 20.02 9.45
C ALA A 449 -6.36 20.14 8.41
N ILE A 450 -6.82 21.36 8.11
CA ILE A 450 -7.87 21.62 7.11
C ILE A 450 -7.37 21.21 5.71
N LEU A 451 -6.18 21.68 5.31
CA LEU A 451 -5.62 21.39 4.00
C LEU A 451 -5.37 19.89 3.79
N TRP A 452 -4.98 19.13 4.81
CA TRP A 452 -4.75 17.69 4.70
C TRP A 452 -6.05 16.89 4.51
N ASN A 453 -7.12 17.30 5.18
CA ASN A 453 -8.39 16.56 5.21
C ASN A 453 -9.37 16.95 4.10
N VAL A 454 -9.28 18.16 3.53
CA VAL A 454 -10.23 18.60 2.48
C VAL A 454 -9.80 18.09 1.09
N PRO A 455 -10.66 17.33 0.36
CA PRO A 455 -10.40 16.89 -1.01
C PRO A 455 -10.09 18.05 -1.95
N TYR A 456 -9.27 17.79 -2.98
CA TYR A 456 -8.72 18.76 -3.95
C TYR A 456 -7.78 19.82 -3.34
N ILE A 457 -8.11 20.41 -2.19
CA ILE A 457 -7.30 21.44 -1.53
C ILE A 457 -5.99 20.85 -0.97
N LYS A 458 -5.96 19.57 -0.59
CA LYS A 458 -4.73 18.85 -0.19
C LYS A 458 -3.59 18.91 -1.22
N ASN A 459 -3.90 19.16 -2.49
CA ASN A 459 -2.89 19.30 -3.55
C ASN A 459 -2.00 20.56 -3.34
N ILE A 460 -2.46 21.55 -2.56
CA ILE A 460 -1.66 22.73 -2.18
C ILE A 460 -0.50 22.34 -1.24
N LEU A 461 -0.72 21.37 -0.34
CA LEU A 461 0.33 20.85 0.54
C LEU A 461 1.29 19.87 -0.16
N TRP A 462 0.95 19.39 -1.36
CA TRP A 462 1.67 18.33 -2.05
C TRP A 462 3.21 18.52 -2.13
N PRO A 463 3.77 19.69 -2.55
CA PRO A 463 5.23 19.86 -2.61
C PRO A 463 5.88 19.84 -1.22
N PHE A 464 5.19 20.35 -0.20
CA PHE A 464 5.67 20.33 1.19
C PHE A 464 5.51 18.93 1.83
N LYS A 465 4.49 18.16 1.44
CA LYS A 465 4.30 16.77 1.87
C LYS A 465 5.47 15.90 1.42
N MET A 466 5.84 15.98 0.13
CA MET A 466 7.01 15.29 -0.41
C MET A 466 8.30 15.67 0.33
N LEU A 467 8.45 16.95 0.69
CA LEU A 467 9.60 17.45 1.44
C LEU A 467 9.75 16.80 2.82
N VAL A 468 8.61 16.61 3.49
CA VAL A 468 8.57 16.07 4.84
C VAL A 468 8.68 14.54 4.85
N ILE A 469 8.14 13.85 3.84
CA ILE A 469 8.43 12.43 3.58
C ILE A 469 9.96 12.24 3.41
N ALA A 470 10.66 13.14 2.72
CA ALA A 470 12.10 13.07 2.59
C ALA A 470 12.85 13.13 3.93
N PHE A 471 12.35 13.85 4.94
CA PHE A 471 12.92 13.84 6.30
C PHE A 471 12.66 12.52 7.05
N HIS A 472 11.49 11.91 6.84
CA HIS A 472 11.16 10.59 7.38
C HIS A 472 12.13 9.54 6.82
N GLU A 473 12.31 9.49 5.50
CA GLU A 473 13.27 8.58 4.85
C GLU A 473 14.73 8.84 5.27
N PHE A 474 15.10 10.11 5.41
CA PHE A 474 16.43 10.49 5.91
C PHE A 474 16.68 10.01 7.36
N GLY A 475 15.64 9.94 8.20
CA GLY A 475 15.70 9.36 9.53
C GLY A 475 16.10 7.87 9.49
N HIS A 476 15.39 7.06 8.69
CA HIS A 476 15.79 5.66 8.46
C HIS A 476 17.21 5.54 7.94
N ALA A 477 17.59 6.37 6.95
CA ALA A 477 18.89 6.33 6.30
C ALA A 477 20.06 6.61 7.26
N ILE A 478 19.95 7.65 8.10
CA ILE A 478 20.98 7.95 9.12
C ILE A 478 21.07 6.81 10.13
N THR A 479 19.94 6.39 10.72
CA THR A 479 19.98 5.37 11.77
C THR A 479 20.45 4.02 11.23
N ALA A 480 20.19 3.70 9.96
CA ALA A 480 20.77 2.55 9.28
C ALA A 480 22.30 2.61 9.29
N VAL A 481 22.88 3.72 8.83
CA VAL A 481 24.35 3.91 8.80
C VAL A 481 24.94 3.88 10.21
N CYS A 482 24.35 4.61 11.16
CA CYS A 482 24.82 4.64 12.55
C CYS A 482 24.73 3.29 13.27
N THR A 483 23.85 2.38 12.85
CA THR A 483 23.74 1.01 13.41
C THR A 483 24.49 -0.05 12.58
N GLY A 484 25.37 0.36 11.66
CA GLY A 484 26.21 -0.54 10.86
C GLY A 484 25.55 -1.12 9.60
N GLY A 485 24.37 -0.63 9.24
CA GLY A 485 23.69 -0.94 7.98
C GLY A 485 24.19 -0.10 6.80
N ARG A 486 23.73 -0.46 5.60
CA ARG A 486 24.01 0.26 4.34
C ARG A 486 22.71 0.60 3.62
N VAL A 487 22.50 1.88 3.35
CA VAL A 487 21.40 2.38 2.52
C VAL A 487 21.69 2.03 1.06
N LYS A 488 20.68 1.51 0.35
CA LYS A 488 20.74 1.11 -1.07
C LYS A 488 20.09 2.14 -1.99
N SER A 489 18.94 2.67 -1.58
CA SER A 489 18.22 3.72 -2.30
C SER A 489 17.12 4.30 -1.43
N ILE A 490 16.88 5.61 -1.54
CA ILE A 490 15.64 6.26 -1.11
C ILE A 490 14.76 6.47 -2.35
N SER A 491 13.45 6.27 -2.20
CA SER A 491 12.44 6.60 -3.20
C SER A 491 11.33 7.40 -2.52
N LEU A 492 10.83 8.45 -3.19
CA LEU A 492 9.66 9.22 -2.76
C LEU A 492 8.57 9.03 -3.80
N ASP A 493 7.41 8.53 -3.39
CA ASP A 493 6.25 8.35 -4.23
C ASP A 493 5.11 9.31 -3.81
N PRO A 494 4.47 10.03 -4.76
CA PRO A 494 3.37 10.95 -4.50
C PRO A 494 2.14 10.37 -3.81
N ASN A 495 1.88 9.08 -4.06
CA ASN A 495 0.66 8.37 -3.69
C ASN A 495 0.93 7.32 -2.61
N GLU A 496 2.09 6.66 -2.68
CA GLU A 496 2.48 5.55 -1.79
C GLU A 496 3.30 5.98 -0.57
N GLY A 497 3.94 7.16 -0.60
CA GLY A 497 4.81 7.64 0.49
C GLY A 497 6.30 7.44 0.21
N GLY A 498 7.12 7.31 1.26
CA GLY A 498 8.56 7.10 1.12
C GLY A 498 8.96 5.64 1.27
N VAL A 499 10.11 5.25 0.71
CA VAL A 499 10.74 3.96 1.01
C VAL A 499 12.27 4.01 0.98
N THR A 500 12.88 3.74 2.14
CA THR A 500 14.32 3.58 2.33
C THR A 500 14.70 2.11 2.25
N LYS A 501 15.24 1.69 1.11
CA LYS A 501 15.80 0.34 0.95
C LYS A 501 17.17 0.30 1.63
N MET A 502 17.31 -0.51 2.67
CA MET A 502 18.52 -0.65 3.48
C MET A 502 18.84 -2.13 3.79
N VAL A 503 20.13 -2.43 4.01
CA VAL A 503 20.62 -3.78 4.33
C VAL A 503 21.50 -3.73 5.58
N GLY A 504 21.19 -4.55 6.59
CA GLY A 504 21.83 -4.49 7.90
C GLY A 504 21.28 -3.33 8.77
N GLY A 505 21.93 -3.09 9.91
CA GLY A 505 21.45 -2.16 10.94
C GLY A 505 20.52 -2.82 11.96
N ILE A 506 20.21 -2.10 13.04
CA ILE A 506 19.38 -2.61 14.16
C ILE A 506 17.92 -2.19 13.93
N SER A 507 17.09 -3.11 13.42
CA SER A 507 15.69 -2.81 13.05
C SER A 507 14.82 -2.26 14.18
N ALA A 508 15.15 -2.53 15.44
CA ALA A 508 14.43 -1.99 16.60
C ALA A 508 14.58 -0.47 16.73
N ILE A 509 15.65 0.10 16.18
CA ILE A 509 15.95 1.54 16.23
C ILE A 509 15.68 2.16 14.85
N THR A 510 15.99 1.46 13.75
CA THR A 510 15.85 2.01 12.40
C THR A 510 14.40 2.11 11.91
N LEU A 511 13.49 1.27 12.40
CA LEU A 511 12.05 1.37 12.06
C LEU A 511 11.38 2.61 12.68
N PRO A 512 11.45 2.88 14.01
CA PRO A 512 10.90 4.11 14.56
C PRO A 512 11.66 5.38 14.14
N ALA A 513 12.87 5.25 13.57
CA ALA A 513 13.70 6.39 13.18
C ALA A 513 13.07 7.32 12.12
N GLY A 514 12.14 6.85 11.29
CA GLY A 514 11.44 7.71 10.34
C GLY A 514 10.56 8.74 11.05
N TYR A 515 9.61 8.26 11.86
CA TYR A 515 8.73 9.12 12.65
C TYR A 515 9.49 9.93 13.70
N LEU A 516 10.46 9.34 14.41
CA LEU A 516 11.23 10.06 15.42
C LEU A 516 12.19 11.09 14.78
N GLY A 517 12.82 10.75 13.65
CA GLY A 517 13.72 11.64 12.91
C GLY A 517 13.00 12.87 12.36
N SER A 518 11.87 12.67 11.66
CA SER A 518 11.01 13.76 11.18
C SER A 518 10.46 14.62 12.32
N SER A 519 10.12 14.02 13.48
CA SER A 519 9.70 14.75 14.68
C SER A 519 10.79 15.67 15.24
N ILE A 520 12.02 15.16 15.38
CA ILE A 520 13.17 15.89 15.92
C ILE A 520 13.60 17.01 14.96
N ILE A 521 13.68 16.72 13.66
CA ILE A 521 13.97 17.72 12.63
C ILE A 521 12.90 18.82 12.66
N GLY A 522 11.62 18.43 12.73
CA GLY A 522 10.50 19.38 12.84
C GLY A 522 10.59 20.29 14.06
N ALA A 523 10.95 19.75 15.23
CA ALA A 523 11.11 20.54 16.45
C ALA A 523 12.32 21.49 16.40
N LEU A 524 13.43 21.07 15.79
CA LEU A 524 14.60 21.94 15.58
C LEU A 524 14.31 23.08 14.60
N LEU A 525 13.58 22.81 13.51
CA LEU A 525 13.14 23.85 12.58
C LEU A 525 12.11 24.79 13.23
N THR A 526 11.19 24.25 14.03
CA THR A 526 10.22 25.04 14.82
C THR A 526 10.92 25.95 15.82
N PHE A 527 11.93 25.45 16.53
CA PHE A 527 12.81 26.22 17.41
C PHE A 527 13.52 27.36 16.66
N CYS A 528 14.16 27.06 15.53
CA CYS A 528 14.84 28.06 14.70
C CYS A 528 13.87 29.12 14.12
N GLY A 529 12.61 28.76 13.88
CA GLY A 529 11.55 29.66 13.42
C GLY A 529 11.17 30.79 14.40
N PHE A 530 11.70 30.78 15.64
CA PHE A 530 11.55 31.91 16.57
C PHE A 530 12.54 33.06 16.31
N ASN A 531 13.58 32.88 15.48
CA ASN A 531 14.61 33.88 15.21
C ASN A 531 15.11 33.87 13.75
N ILE A 532 15.32 35.05 13.15
CA ILE A 532 15.74 35.19 11.75
C ILE A 532 17.13 34.58 11.49
N VAL A 533 18.13 34.84 12.35
CA VAL A 533 19.49 34.30 12.20
C VAL A 533 19.51 32.78 12.40
N ALA A 534 18.77 32.27 13.40
CA ALA A 534 18.61 30.84 13.59
C ALA A 534 17.95 30.16 12.37
N SER A 535 16.95 30.81 11.77
CA SER A 535 16.30 30.34 10.54
C SER A 535 17.23 30.37 9.32
N LYS A 536 18.10 31.38 9.19
CA LYS A 536 19.17 31.43 8.17
C LYS A 536 20.14 30.25 8.32
N VAL A 537 20.61 29.97 9.55
CA VAL A 537 21.49 28.81 9.80
C VAL A 537 20.76 27.50 9.48
N ALA A 538 19.51 27.37 9.92
CA ALA A 538 18.68 26.19 9.68
C ALA A 538 18.48 25.93 8.18
N SER A 539 18.19 26.94 7.36
CA SER A 539 17.95 26.75 5.92
C SER A 539 19.21 26.33 5.15
N ILE A 540 20.41 26.70 5.60
CA ILE A 540 21.68 26.21 5.01
C ILE A 540 21.80 24.71 5.27
N VAL A 541 21.62 24.28 6.53
CA VAL A 541 21.66 22.85 6.91
C VAL A 541 20.59 22.08 6.15
N LEU A 542 19.38 22.64 6.03
CA LEU A 542 18.26 22.05 5.31
C LEU A 542 18.55 21.86 3.82
N GLY A 543 19.13 22.88 3.17
CA GLY A 543 19.57 22.80 1.78
C GLY A 543 20.62 21.72 1.55
N VAL A 544 21.61 21.60 2.45
CA VAL A 544 22.62 20.52 2.39
C VAL A 544 21.97 19.16 2.57
N CYS A 545 21.06 18.99 3.53
CA CYS A 545 20.32 17.74 3.71
C CYS A 545 19.54 17.35 2.44
N PHE A 546 18.83 18.28 1.79
CA PHE A 546 18.13 17.99 0.55
C PHE A 546 19.07 17.63 -0.61
N LEU A 547 20.21 18.31 -0.75
CA LEU A 547 21.23 17.94 -1.75
C LEU A 547 21.81 16.54 -1.49
N LEU A 548 21.96 16.13 -0.23
CA LEU A 548 22.35 14.75 0.12
C LEU A 548 21.25 13.73 -0.19
N THR A 549 19.96 14.09 -0.05
CA THR A 549 18.87 13.19 -0.48
C THR A 549 18.88 12.93 -1.99
N LEU A 550 19.39 13.86 -2.82
CA LEU A 550 19.60 13.61 -4.26
C LEU A 550 20.70 12.59 -4.57
N TRP A 551 21.63 12.33 -3.63
CA TRP A 551 22.68 11.31 -3.80
C TRP A 551 22.12 9.90 -3.54
N TRP A 552 21.25 9.74 -2.54
CA TRP A 552 20.59 8.45 -2.25
C TRP A 552 19.28 8.23 -2.99
N GLY A 553 18.68 9.28 -3.53
CA GLY A 553 17.52 9.21 -4.41
C GLY A 553 17.83 8.44 -5.69
N LYS A 554 16.88 7.64 -6.16
CA LYS A 554 16.85 7.28 -7.59
C LYS A 554 16.81 8.55 -8.44
N ARG A 555 17.27 8.48 -9.70
CA ARG A 555 17.11 9.56 -10.70
C ARG A 555 15.66 9.69 -11.19
N ASP A 556 14.72 9.68 -10.25
CA ASP A 556 13.34 10.05 -10.49
C ASP A 556 13.26 11.57 -10.69
N TRP A 557 12.61 11.97 -11.78
CA TRP A 557 12.48 13.37 -12.16
C TRP A 557 11.65 14.17 -11.15
N LEU A 558 10.66 13.54 -10.52
CA LEU A 558 9.74 14.20 -9.60
C LEU A 558 10.39 14.54 -8.26
N THR A 559 11.17 13.60 -7.72
CA THR A 559 12.06 13.78 -6.55
C THR A 559 13.04 14.92 -6.79
N ILE A 560 13.72 14.92 -7.96
CA ILE A 560 14.68 15.97 -8.34
C ILE A 560 13.98 17.33 -8.44
N MET A 561 12.86 17.43 -9.15
CA MET A 561 12.10 18.67 -9.33
C MET A 561 11.64 19.24 -7.97
N THR A 562 11.11 18.39 -7.09
CA THR A 562 10.55 18.83 -5.80
C THR A 562 11.63 19.34 -4.85
N VAL A 563 12.78 18.65 -4.79
CA VAL A 563 13.95 19.13 -4.04
C VAL A 563 14.47 20.47 -4.60
N LEU A 564 14.59 20.61 -5.92
CA LEU A 564 15.03 21.86 -6.54
C LEU A 564 14.06 23.03 -6.28
N LEU A 565 12.75 22.78 -6.30
CA LEU A 565 11.73 23.77 -5.94
C LEU A 565 11.80 24.18 -4.47
N ALA A 566 12.02 23.24 -3.56
CA ALA A 566 12.16 23.54 -2.13
C ALA A 566 13.43 24.34 -1.83
N VAL A 567 14.58 23.97 -2.44
CA VAL A 567 15.82 24.75 -2.34
C VAL A 567 15.63 26.15 -2.97
N GLY A 568 14.97 26.23 -4.12
CA GLY A 568 14.62 27.51 -4.76
C GLY A 568 13.75 28.41 -3.90
N LEU A 569 12.76 27.85 -3.18
CA LEU A 569 11.92 28.58 -2.23
C LEU A 569 12.75 29.12 -1.04
N LEU A 570 13.63 28.30 -0.46
CA LEU A 570 14.51 28.75 0.64
C LEU A 570 15.44 29.89 0.20
N ILE A 571 16.02 29.79 -1.00
CA ILE A 571 16.86 30.83 -1.59
C ILE A 571 16.03 32.10 -1.87
N ALA A 572 14.83 31.98 -2.46
CA ALA A 572 13.98 33.15 -2.71
C ALA A 572 13.59 33.87 -1.41
N CYS A 573 13.20 33.12 -0.37
CA CYS A 573 12.84 33.69 0.93
C CYS A 573 14.02 34.26 1.72
N TRP A 574 15.27 33.87 1.42
CA TRP A 574 16.48 34.46 1.98
C TRP A 574 16.60 35.96 1.64
N PHE A 575 16.33 36.32 0.39
CA PHE A 575 16.47 37.68 -0.12
C PHE A 575 15.26 38.59 0.20
N ILE A 576 14.11 38.02 0.57
CA ILE A 576 12.91 38.80 0.93
C ILE A 576 13.05 39.37 2.34
N LYS A 577 13.12 40.70 2.45
CA LYS A 577 13.16 41.47 3.70
C LYS A 577 14.17 40.93 4.73
N HIS A 578 15.44 40.76 4.33
CA HIS A 578 16.50 40.22 5.20
C HIS A 578 16.17 38.86 5.85
N ALA A 579 15.52 37.96 5.10
CA ALA A 579 15.09 36.64 5.55
C ALA A 579 13.96 36.64 6.62
N GLU A 580 13.22 37.73 6.80
CA GLU A 580 12.00 37.74 7.63
C GLU A 580 10.97 36.71 7.14
N ALA A 581 10.78 36.59 5.82
CA ALA A 581 9.91 35.58 5.22
C ALA A 581 10.42 34.15 5.41
N LEU A 582 11.73 33.94 5.29
CA LEU A 582 12.38 32.64 5.51
C LEU A 582 12.08 32.09 6.91
N ARG A 583 12.07 32.96 7.93
CA ARG A 583 11.74 32.59 9.31
C ARG A 583 10.40 31.84 9.41
N PHE A 584 9.38 32.36 8.73
CA PHE A 584 8.04 31.77 8.73
C PHE A 584 7.92 30.54 7.83
N VAL A 585 8.71 30.43 6.75
CA VAL A 585 8.80 29.22 5.92
C VAL A 585 9.49 28.07 6.68
N VAL A 586 10.60 28.35 7.37
CA VAL A 586 11.29 27.38 8.23
C VAL A 586 10.37 26.92 9.37
N LEU A 587 9.63 27.85 9.99
CA LEU A 587 8.62 27.53 11.01
C LEU A 587 7.49 26.66 10.45
N PHE A 588 6.98 26.94 9.26
CA PHE A 588 5.94 26.14 8.59
C PHE A 588 6.41 24.71 8.30
N ILE A 589 7.60 24.55 7.70
CA ILE A 589 8.20 23.24 7.43
C ILE A 589 8.44 22.48 8.74
N GLY A 590 8.87 23.17 9.80
CA GLY A 590 9.04 22.59 11.13
C GLY A 590 7.76 22.02 11.72
N VAL A 591 6.69 22.83 11.78
CA VAL A 591 5.37 22.42 12.28
C VAL A 591 4.80 21.27 11.43
N MET A 592 4.93 21.35 10.11
CA MET A 592 4.47 20.28 9.21
C MET A 592 5.24 18.96 9.44
N SER A 593 6.57 19.03 9.62
CA SER A 593 7.41 17.86 9.90
C SER A 593 7.11 17.24 11.27
N SER A 594 6.86 18.06 12.29
CA SER A 594 6.45 17.60 13.62
C SER A 594 5.03 17.04 13.70
N LEU A 595 4.16 17.33 12.72
CA LEU A 595 2.83 16.73 12.65
C LEU A 595 2.72 15.58 11.64
N TYR A 596 3.77 15.33 10.84
CA TYR A 596 3.75 14.32 9.79
C TYR A 596 3.42 12.93 10.30
N SER A 597 4.09 12.50 11.38
CA SER A 597 3.83 11.20 12.00
C SER A 597 2.35 11.07 12.42
N VAL A 598 1.78 12.12 13.01
CA VAL A 598 0.37 12.17 13.41
C VAL A 598 -0.55 12.02 12.20
N TRP A 599 -0.29 12.74 11.11
CA TRP A 599 -1.13 12.67 9.91
C TRP A 599 -0.97 11.37 9.12
N ASP A 600 0.24 10.84 8.99
CA ASP A 600 0.49 9.57 8.32
C ASP A 600 -0.17 8.40 9.08
N ILE A 601 -0.09 8.42 10.42
CA ILE A 601 -0.77 7.46 11.30
C ILE A 601 -2.29 7.67 11.28
N CYS A 602 -2.80 8.90 11.19
CA CYS A 602 -4.23 9.15 10.97
C CYS A 602 -4.71 8.63 9.61
N ASP A 603 -3.96 8.85 8.52
CA ASP A 603 -4.25 8.29 7.20
C ASP A 603 -4.31 6.74 7.26
N ASP A 604 -3.36 6.10 7.95
CA ASP A 604 -3.34 4.64 8.14
C ASP A 604 -4.53 4.12 8.97
N LEU A 605 -4.84 4.79 10.09
CA LEU A 605 -5.86 4.36 11.05
C LEU A 605 -7.29 4.63 10.57
N ILE A 606 -7.51 5.75 9.87
CA ILE A 606 -8.85 6.23 9.48
C ILE A 606 -9.14 5.92 8.01
N LEU A 607 -8.15 6.05 7.11
CA LEU A 607 -8.34 5.86 5.67
C LEU A 607 -7.79 4.52 5.15
N ARG A 608 -7.15 3.70 6.01
CA ARG A 608 -6.62 2.36 5.70
C ARG A 608 -5.82 2.32 4.38
N LYS A 609 -4.73 3.07 4.31
CA LYS A 609 -3.71 2.89 3.27
C LYS A 609 -3.32 1.42 3.14
N VAL A 610 -3.14 0.97 1.90
CA VAL A 610 -2.79 -0.42 1.55
C VAL A 610 -1.33 -0.76 1.90
N ASN A 611 -0.49 0.25 2.17
CA ASN A 611 0.93 0.10 2.44
C ASN A 611 1.22 -0.29 3.90
N SER A 612 2.24 -1.12 4.11
CA SER A 612 2.71 -1.45 5.46
C SER A 612 3.57 -0.34 6.04
N SER A 613 2.96 0.58 6.80
CA SER A 613 3.70 1.63 7.52
C SER A 613 4.65 1.07 8.59
N ASP A 614 5.60 1.89 9.05
CA ASP A 614 6.60 1.46 10.03
C ASP A 614 5.97 0.93 11.32
N ALA A 615 4.80 1.46 11.72
CA ALA A 615 4.07 0.99 12.89
C ALA A 615 3.54 -0.43 12.68
N SER A 616 3.10 -0.76 11.47
CA SER A 616 2.71 -2.13 11.10
C SER A 616 3.90 -3.08 10.99
N VAL A 617 5.04 -2.64 10.46
CA VAL A 617 6.26 -3.45 10.34
C VAL A 617 6.90 -3.70 11.71
N PHE A 618 6.89 -2.70 12.59
CA PHE A 618 7.36 -2.80 13.96
C PHE A 618 6.48 -3.73 14.79
N ALA A 619 5.14 -3.58 14.72
CA ALA A 619 4.19 -4.50 15.36
C ALA A 619 4.38 -5.95 14.91
N LYS A 620 4.55 -6.20 13.60
CA LYS A 620 4.85 -7.53 13.05
C LYS A 620 6.17 -8.13 13.56
N ARG A 621 7.17 -7.31 13.93
CA ARG A 621 8.50 -7.77 14.34
C ARG A 621 8.69 -7.86 15.86
N TYR A 622 8.03 -6.99 16.62
CA TYR A 622 8.23 -6.83 18.07
C TYR A 622 6.95 -7.06 18.90
N GLY A 623 5.83 -7.37 18.25
CA GLY A 623 4.53 -7.61 18.88
C GLY A 623 3.73 -6.34 19.17
N GLY A 624 2.52 -6.53 19.69
CA GLY A 624 1.54 -5.45 19.92
C GLY A 624 0.73 -5.07 18.68
N SER A 625 -0.18 -4.11 18.83
CA SER A 625 -0.98 -3.56 17.72
C SER A 625 -0.21 -2.44 17.01
N SER A 626 -0.29 -2.40 15.68
CA SER A 626 0.21 -1.27 14.88
C SER A 626 -0.42 0.06 15.31
N GLN A 627 -1.68 0.02 15.74
CA GLN A 627 -2.41 1.19 16.22
C GLN A 627 -1.85 1.70 17.56
N CYS A 628 -1.41 0.79 18.44
CA CYS A 628 -0.79 1.15 19.71
C CYS A 628 0.58 1.81 19.49
N TRP A 629 1.43 1.20 18.65
CA TRP A 629 2.73 1.79 18.29
C TRP A 629 2.58 3.13 17.56
N GLY A 630 1.60 3.24 16.66
CA GLY A 630 1.25 4.50 16.02
C GLY A 630 0.91 5.59 17.04
N VAL A 631 -0.10 5.36 17.89
CA VAL A 631 -0.51 6.33 18.93
C VAL A 631 0.65 6.73 19.84
N ILE A 632 1.51 5.78 20.26
CA ILE A 632 2.71 6.07 21.07
C ILE A 632 3.65 7.04 20.33
N TRP A 633 3.94 6.80 19.05
CA TRP A 633 4.83 7.68 18.28
C TRP A 633 4.19 9.02 17.93
N SER A 634 2.87 9.08 17.68
CA SER A 634 2.14 10.35 17.53
C SER A 634 2.24 11.20 18.80
N ILE A 635 2.07 10.60 19.99
CA ILE A 635 2.23 11.30 21.28
C ILE A 635 3.67 11.81 21.44
N ILE A 636 4.68 10.98 21.17
CA ILE A 636 6.09 11.37 21.25
C ILE A 636 6.39 12.53 20.28
N SER A 637 5.83 12.52 19.07
CA SER A 637 5.99 13.58 18.08
C SER A 637 5.46 14.93 18.58
N VAL A 638 4.25 14.95 19.14
CA VAL A 638 3.63 16.15 19.74
C VAL A 638 4.43 16.64 20.95
N LEU A 639 4.94 15.75 21.80
CA LEU A 639 5.80 16.12 22.93
C LEU A 639 7.13 16.73 22.47
N ILE A 640 7.78 16.16 21.45
CA ILE A 640 9.01 16.68 20.85
C ILE A 640 8.77 18.07 20.25
N MET A 641 7.64 18.29 19.57
CA MET A 641 7.23 19.61 19.08
C MET A 641 7.04 20.62 20.22
N ALA A 642 6.35 20.22 21.30
CA ALA A 642 6.15 21.08 22.47
C ALA A 642 7.48 21.48 23.14
N VAL A 643 8.45 20.56 23.23
CA VAL A 643 9.81 20.86 23.69
C VAL A 643 10.50 21.89 22.78
N GLY A 644 10.40 21.75 21.45
CA GLY A 644 10.94 22.73 20.51
C GLY A 644 10.33 24.13 20.67
N ILE A 645 9.03 24.22 20.92
CA ILE A 645 8.31 25.48 21.18
C ILE A 645 8.77 26.10 22.52
N ILE A 646 8.82 25.32 23.60
CA ILE A 646 9.26 25.79 24.93
C ILE A 646 10.72 26.25 24.88
N ALA A 647 11.59 25.50 24.19
CA ALA A 647 12.98 25.90 23.96
C ALA A 647 13.06 27.22 23.16
N GLY A 648 12.20 27.40 22.14
CA GLY A 648 12.15 28.64 21.36
C GLY A 648 11.77 29.86 22.20
N LEU A 649 10.75 29.71 23.07
CA LEU A 649 10.35 30.72 24.05
C LEU A 649 11.45 31.01 25.08
N ALA A 650 12.16 29.97 25.54
CA ALA A 650 13.24 30.10 26.51
C ALA A 650 14.48 30.77 25.91
N ALA A 651 14.83 30.49 24.65
CA ALA A 651 16.03 31.00 23.98
C ALA A 651 15.84 32.39 23.36
N PHE A 652 14.73 32.64 22.66
CA PHE A 652 14.57 33.82 21.80
C PHE A 652 13.55 34.82 22.37
N SER A 653 14.06 35.87 23.00
CA SER A 653 13.28 36.97 23.59
C SER A 653 13.42 38.31 22.82
N GLN A 654 14.08 38.31 21.66
CA GLN A 654 14.27 39.50 20.82
C GLN A 654 12.98 39.95 20.14
N SER A 655 12.80 41.26 19.95
CA SER A 655 11.71 41.83 19.16
C SER A 655 11.94 41.66 17.64
N PHE A 656 10.90 41.77 16.81
CA PHE A 656 11.05 41.73 15.34
C PHE A 656 12.11 42.71 14.80
N ALA A 657 12.13 43.95 15.30
CA ALA A 657 13.11 44.95 14.87
C ALA A 657 14.55 44.53 15.22
N GLN A 658 14.76 43.99 16.44
CA GLN A 658 16.06 43.50 16.88
C GLN A 658 16.50 42.26 16.09
N GLN A 659 15.60 41.30 15.83
CA GLN A 659 15.90 40.15 14.99
C GLN A 659 16.29 40.56 13.56
N GLN A 660 15.67 41.61 13.02
CA GLN A 660 15.98 42.15 11.70
C GLN A 660 17.33 42.87 11.68
N GLU A 661 17.68 43.60 12.74
CA GLU A 661 18.99 44.22 12.93
C GLU A 661 20.10 43.16 13.04
N ASP A 662 19.97 42.20 13.95
CA ASP A 662 20.86 41.05 14.11
C ASP A 662 21.08 40.33 12.76
N SER A 663 20.03 40.18 11.95
CA SER A 663 20.09 39.49 10.65
C SER A 663 20.98 40.18 9.60
N LYS A 664 21.22 41.50 9.70
CA LYS A 664 22.06 42.25 8.75
C LYS A 664 23.55 41.96 8.95
N HIS A 665 23.95 41.54 10.15
CA HIS A 665 25.32 41.20 10.49
C HIS A 665 25.70 39.75 10.17
N PHE A 666 24.71 38.91 9.81
CA PHE A 666 24.91 37.52 9.42
C PHE A 666 24.65 37.31 7.92
N ILE A 667 25.67 36.86 7.17
CA ILE A 667 25.73 36.56 5.72
C ILE A 667 24.79 37.43 4.86
N PRO A 668 25.33 38.38 4.06
CA PRO A 668 24.51 39.39 3.39
C PRO A 668 23.37 38.78 2.56
N THR A 669 22.20 39.40 2.73
CA THR A 669 20.96 39.21 1.96
C THR A 669 20.82 40.36 0.98
#